data_AF-A0A7C3HU43-F1
#
_entry.id   AF-A0A7C3HU43-F1
#
_cell.length_a   1.000
_cell.length_b   1.000
_cell.length_c   1.000
_cell.angle_alpha   90.00
_cell.angle_beta   90.00
_cell.angle_gamma   90.00
#
_symmetry.space_group_name_H-M   'P 1'
#
loop_
_entity.id
_entity.type
_entity.pdbx_description
1 polymer ?
#
loop_
_entity_poly.entity_id
_entity_poly.type
_entity_poly.pdbx_seq_one_letter_code
_entity_poly.pdbx_strand_id
1 'polypeptide(L)'
;MRKRVTAVFALLLILSATSVLAQEDLSVIGEVDYYNATRYCGARNSARTPQGDLVVVFEPGSDYTNQDIWYYTYNSIFGSWDPAQQLSHSTENATGVPAVVADDSGRIYATWKEKWSDGRRHLMFAVWKDGLWSDPVQAQPDTFSSNVGVNTVDLADDGTIFTLFSIWNDPAIFPANIYSTHSSDGGKTWLLDNLTAEYPTPNVLPFNWMDVNLAAGKNGTMFACWEDKEPSTNAYEVFLSIYRPDSGWTTPEAVTPIHDGAPRAMRWLDGCTPVEGAQPVYVLGDTSYMFHDKAAAIDYTMANGSEVLSFFFNMYFTPEDQRNEIVADVMNYFGTGKKVLLVDDDNRYNNEGIMTAALDAAGVSYSVFDCGDSDGMATTVPPADTLNAYDVVIWFAGDDGKALALWNIADEDNEDLKTYLDQGNKKLWLIGSDWLYDRYKKAPDSFAEGDMCYDYFGIASYDVQTYADDNKQGVTELDLVPGTPVTDVNPITFGTTGGTRQGVPSIATDPSGNLHLVYYDAKTKHILYQIFDGSTWTAPVQLDTCSNGDLDRPNISIDPNYGVYVTWIQKVDTIRQVFYNTSPDGGKTWNGSAQLSHAEYVNQYGNSVFNPTIGRKVRPAIEGVFKGGADVTWTEWNPNSSLGYYLMYARIPYVGALSKPSGMKILLVDDDDYSRPDHLPRIEETIEAAGYTYTLFGAADSGRSPTADEMSAFDLVVWYTANDGVGQQFWAGQDTLNQELKSYLDNGGKLWVIGNDVIYDRYGKAPDDFAPADFLYDYLGVARYVAQSKADDGGVGVPMLLRYPKQNICSVDTLKWYFSSGGLWYADGCTPVEGAVPV
;
A
#
# COMPACT_ATOMS: atom_id res chain seq x y z
N MET A 1 54.97 66.03 -6.73
CA MET A 1 55.53 65.49 -7.99
C MET A 1 55.41 63.96 -7.95
N ARG A 2 54.71 63.32 -8.92
CA ARG A 2 54.56 61.86 -9.14
C ARG A 2 54.24 60.92 -7.94
N LYS A 3 53.07 60.23 -8.00
CA LYS A 3 52.78 58.78 -7.74
C LYS A 3 51.25 58.59 -7.53
N ARG A 4 50.49 57.56 -7.97
CA ARG A 4 50.67 56.08 -8.18
C ARG A 4 50.82 55.30 -6.87
N VAL A 5 50.02 54.27 -6.51
CA VAL A 5 48.81 53.59 -7.07
C VAL A 5 47.87 53.35 -5.84
N THR A 6 46.66 52.76 -5.80
CA THR A 6 45.87 51.80 -6.61
C THR A 6 44.36 52.05 -6.35
N ALA A 7 43.45 51.38 -7.08
CA ALA A 7 42.01 51.32 -6.79
C ALA A 7 41.51 49.87 -6.84
N VAL A 8 40.84 49.40 -5.77
CA VAL A 8 40.19 48.08 -5.63
C VAL A 8 39.02 48.21 -4.64
N PHE A 9 37.91 47.49 -4.92
CA PHE A 9 36.70 47.29 -4.10
C PHE A 9 36.02 48.48 -3.39
N ALA A 10 34.95 48.96 -4.04
CA ALA A 10 33.73 49.43 -3.37
C ALA A 10 32.53 49.09 -4.27
N LEU A 11 31.95 47.88 -4.13
CA LEU A 11 30.72 47.50 -4.80
C LEU A 11 29.56 47.68 -3.81
N LEU A 12 28.78 48.75 -3.96
CA LEU A 12 27.58 48.96 -3.15
C LEU A 12 26.50 47.99 -3.64
N LEU A 13 25.89 47.22 -2.72
CA LEU A 13 24.71 46.43 -3.05
C LEU A 13 23.57 47.37 -3.41
N ILE A 14 23.08 47.25 -4.65
CA ILE A 14 21.70 47.61 -4.96
C ILE A 14 20.87 46.43 -4.48
N LEU A 15 20.02 46.61 -3.47
CA LEU A 15 18.96 45.65 -3.18
C LEU A 15 17.93 45.69 -4.32
N SER A 16 18.18 44.90 -5.36
CA SER A 16 17.10 44.36 -6.17
C SER A 16 16.31 43.41 -5.27
N ALA A 17 15.09 43.80 -4.89
CA ALA A 17 14.12 42.87 -4.32
C ALA A 17 13.70 41.90 -5.42
N THR A 18 14.52 40.87 -5.65
CA THR A 18 14.17 39.73 -6.51
C THR A 18 13.04 38.98 -5.83
N SER A 19 11.83 39.18 -6.33
CA SER A 19 10.70 38.31 -6.03
C SER A 19 11.07 36.88 -6.42
N VAL A 20 11.33 36.02 -5.43
CA VAL A 20 11.43 34.56 -5.62
C VAL A 20 10.00 34.03 -5.82
N LEU A 21 9.43 34.39 -6.98
CA LEU A 21 8.14 33.96 -7.47
C LEU A 21 8.36 32.95 -8.59
N ALA A 22 8.77 31.76 -8.18
CA ALA A 22 8.49 30.54 -8.89
C ALA A 22 8.12 29.48 -7.85
N GLN A 23 6.92 28.92 -7.98
CA GLN A 23 6.75 27.50 -7.73
C GLN A 23 5.66 27.05 -8.68
N GLU A 24 6.11 26.44 -9.77
CA GLU A 24 5.28 25.93 -10.83
C GLU A 24 4.80 24.55 -10.36
N ASP A 25 3.86 24.57 -9.39
CA ASP A 25 3.37 23.40 -8.64
C ASP A 25 2.58 22.39 -9.50
N LEU A 26 2.66 22.49 -10.83
CA LEU A 26 2.24 21.51 -11.83
C LEU A 26 3.26 21.59 -12.99
N SER A 27 4.00 20.53 -13.25
CA SER A 27 5.06 20.49 -14.26
C SER A 27 5.15 19.14 -14.99
N VAL A 28 5.42 19.20 -16.30
CA VAL A 28 5.95 18.06 -17.07
C VAL A 28 7.43 17.92 -16.70
N ILE A 29 7.86 16.74 -16.27
CA ILE A 29 9.25 16.49 -15.86
C ILE A 29 9.99 15.59 -16.85
N GLY A 30 9.26 14.72 -17.54
CA GLY A 30 9.78 13.79 -18.53
C GLY A 30 8.69 13.18 -19.40
N GLU A 31 9.06 12.17 -20.18
CA GLU A 31 8.13 11.36 -20.98
C GLU A 31 8.27 9.89 -20.61
N VAL A 32 7.17 9.15 -20.72
CA VAL A 32 7.14 7.67 -20.63
C VAL A 32 6.21 7.10 -21.69
N ASP A 33 6.32 5.81 -21.99
CA ASP A 33 5.40 5.13 -22.90
C ASP A 33 4.16 4.52 -22.21
N TYR A 34 3.27 3.91 -22.99
CA TYR A 34 2.03 3.28 -22.52
C TYR A 34 2.24 2.12 -21.53
N TYR A 35 3.23 1.26 -21.77
CA TYR A 35 3.48 0.10 -20.92
C TYR A 35 4.03 0.53 -19.57
N ASN A 36 4.91 1.54 -19.55
CA ASN A 36 5.50 2.01 -18.30
C ASN A 36 4.55 2.96 -17.56
N ALA A 37 3.80 3.81 -18.26
CA ALA A 37 2.74 4.63 -17.66
C ALA A 37 1.76 3.82 -16.80
N THR A 38 1.41 2.59 -17.22
CA THR A 38 0.45 1.73 -16.52
C THR A 38 1.05 0.99 -15.31
N ARG A 39 2.37 0.76 -15.25
CA ARG A 39 3.04 -0.20 -14.34
C ARG A 39 3.30 0.23 -12.89
N TYR A 40 3.42 1.53 -12.59
CA TYR A 40 3.86 2.04 -11.26
C TYR A 40 2.82 1.95 -10.12
N CYS A 41 2.02 0.87 -10.04
CA CYS A 41 1.06 0.70 -8.95
C CYS A 41 1.81 0.44 -7.62
N GLY A 42 1.44 1.11 -6.52
CA GLY A 42 2.06 0.98 -5.19
C GLY A 42 3.50 1.51 -5.04
N ALA A 43 4.29 1.49 -6.12
CA ALA A 43 5.69 1.93 -6.17
C ALA A 43 5.80 3.46 -6.13
N ARG A 44 5.81 4.03 -4.91
CA ARG A 44 6.03 5.47 -4.66
C ARG A 44 7.38 5.88 -5.24
N ASN A 45 7.36 6.75 -6.25
CA ASN A 45 8.53 6.98 -7.11
C ASN A 45 9.19 8.37 -6.94
N SER A 46 8.76 9.15 -5.94
CA SER A 46 9.34 10.44 -5.56
C SER A 46 9.70 10.52 -4.06
N ALA A 47 10.83 11.15 -3.75
CA ALA A 47 11.31 11.32 -2.37
C ALA A 47 12.10 12.63 -2.18
N ARG A 48 11.93 13.26 -1.00
CA ARG A 48 12.57 14.54 -0.65
C ARG A 48 13.36 14.49 0.67
N THR A 49 14.60 14.93 0.64
CA THR A 49 15.46 15.08 1.83
C THR A 49 15.01 16.25 2.72
N PRO A 50 15.39 16.28 4.01
CA PRO A 50 15.25 17.47 4.84
C PRO A 50 15.98 18.71 4.30
N GLN A 51 17.01 18.52 3.46
CA GLN A 51 17.78 19.57 2.80
C GLN A 51 17.08 20.13 1.56
N GLY A 52 15.97 19.51 1.13
CA GLY A 52 15.12 19.97 0.04
C GLY A 52 15.36 19.28 -1.31
N ASP A 53 16.41 18.46 -1.43
CA ASP A 53 16.71 17.67 -2.63
C ASP A 53 15.52 16.75 -2.92
N LEU A 54 14.92 16.91 -4.10
CA LEU A 54 13.84 16.07 -4.60
C LEU A 54 14.39 15.20 -5.74
N VAL A 55 14.16 13.90 -5.64
CA VAL A 55 14.45 12.93 -6.69
C VAL A 55 13.16 12.23 -7.10
N VAL A 56 12.97 12.06 -8.41
CA VAL A 56 11.94 11.18 -8.99
C VAL A 56 12.65 10.09 -9.79
N VAL A 57 12.33 8.83 -9.54
CA VAL A 57 12.93 7.65 -10.18
C VAL A 57 11.89 6.99 -11.09
N PHE A 58 12.25 6.59 -12.30
CA PHE A 58 11.30 6.16 -13.33
C PHE A 58 11.95 5.26 -14.41
N GLU A 59 11.14 4.69 -15.28
CA GLU A 59 11.50 3.82 -16.41
C GLU A 59 10.93 4.43 -17.72
N PRO A 60 11.75 4.95 -18.65
CA PRO A 60 11.27 5.80 -19.75
C PRO A 60 10.51 5.06 -20.86
N GLY A 61 10.90 3.83 -21.24
CA GLY A 61 10.24 3.16 -22.37
C GLY A 61 10.62 1.70 -22.58
N SER A 62 9.79 1.02 -23.37
CA SER A 62 9.66 -0.45 -23.37
C SER A 62 10.04 -1.14 -24.69
N ASP A 63 10.68 -0.43 -25.64
CA ASP A 63 11.18 -0.92 -26.94
C ASP A 63 12.22 -2.08 -26.88
N TYR A 64 12.32 -2.79 -25.75
CA TYR A 64 13.23 -3.91 -25.41
C TYR A 64 14.73 -3.63 -25.64
N THR A 65 15.07 -2.37 -25.88
CA THR A 65 16.39 -1.90 -26.28
C THR A 65 16.96 -0.79 -25.37
N ASN A 66 16.14 -0.29 -24.42
CA ASN A 66 16.52 0.79 -23.50
C ASN A 66 15.67 0.80 -22.20
N GLN A 67 15.30 -0.38 -21.69
CA GLN A 67 14.57 -0.52 -20.40
C GLN A 67 15.54 -0.38 -19.22
N ASP A 68 16.03 0.83 -18.99
CA ASP A 68 16.83 1.21 -17.82
C ASP A 68 15.99 2.03 -16.82
N ILE A 69 16.41 2.06 -15.56
CA ILE A 69 15.92 2.99 -14.54
C ILE A 69 16.70 4.30 -14.64
N TRP A 70 15.96 5.40 -14.64
CA TRP A 70 16.44 6.76 -14.71
C TRP A 70 15.93 7.58 -13.52
N TYR A 71 16.54 8.73 -13.28
CA TYR A 71 16.08 9.69 -12.29
C TYR A 71 16.21 11.14 -12.75
N TYR A 72 15.34 11.99 -12.20
CA TYR A 72 15.40 13.45 -12.29
C TYR A 72 15.71 14.04 -10.90
N THR A 73 16.55 15.07 -10.85
CA THR A 73 16.74 15.94 -9.67
C THR A 73 16.07 17.29 -9.89
N TYR A 74 15.48 17.87 -8.85
CA TYR A 74 14.93 19.23 -8.91
C TYR A 74 15.96 20.28 -8.46
N ASN A 75 16.26 21.22 -9.34
CA ASN A 75 17.26 22.26 -9.12
C ASN A 75 16.61 23.52 -8.53
N SER A 76 16.55 23.60 -7.20
CA SER A 76 15.93 24.72 -6.46
C SER A 76 16.54 26.10 -6.73
N ILE A 77 17.77 26.17 -7.27
CA ILE A 77 18.44 27.43 -7.64
C ILE A 77 17.88 27.99 -8.96
N PHE A 78 17.52 27.13 -9.91
CA PHE A 78 16.97 27.52 -11.21
C PHE A 78 15.45 27.38 -11.31
N GLY A 79 14.82 26.68 -10.36
CA GLY A 79 13.38 26.40 -10.33
C GLY A 79 12.95 25.27 -11.27
N SER A 80 13.91 24.56 -11.87
CA SER A 80 13.71 23.60 -12.96
C SER A 80 14.25 22.21 -12.63
N TRP A 81 13.82 21.20 -13.37
CA TRP A 81 14.43 19.86 -13.32
C TRP A 81 15.78 19.84 -14.05
N ASP A 82 16.76 19.11 -13.51
CA ASP A 82 18.01 18.79 -14.21
C ASP A 82 17.75 17.70 -15.28
N PRO A 83 18.65 17.52 -16.27
CA PRO A 83 18.52 16.43 -17.24
C PRO A 83 18.50 15.04 -16.58
N ALA A 84 17.69 14.13 -17.15
CA ALA A 84 17.58 12.75 -16.68
C ALA A 84 18.94 12.04 -16.68
N GLN A 85 19.18 11.22 -15.65
CA GLN A 85 20.39 10.41 -15.49
C GLN A 85 20.02 8.95 -15.23
N GLN A 86 20.83 8.02 -15.74
CA GLN A 86 20.66 6.58 -15.56
C GLN A 86 21.10 6.13 -14.16
N LEU A 87 20.40 5.13 -13.59
CA LEU A 87 20.64 4.54 -12.28
C LEU A 87 20.93 3.02 -12.35
N SER A 88 20.27 2.29 -13.24
CA SER A 88 20.52 0.86 -13.48
C SER A 88 21.79 0.63 -14.31
N HIS A 89 22.40 -0.55 -14.16
CA HIS A 89 23.57 -0.97 -14.92
C HIS A 89 23.26 -2.23 -15.77
N SER A 90 22.03 -2.31 -16.30
CA SER A 90 21.49 -3.57 -16.84
C SER A 90 22.25 -4.05 -18.07
N THR A 91 22.56 -5.34 -18.12
CA THR A 91 23.30 -5.92 -19.24
C THR A 91 22.42 -6.27 -20.45
N GLU A 92 21.10 -6.40 -20.26
CA GLU A 92 20.17 -6.90 -21.29
C GLU A 92 18.76 -6.27 -21.22
N ASN A 93 18.64 -4.98 -20.91
CA ASN A 93 17.41 -4.18 -21.09
C ASN A 93 16.13 -4.82 -20.52
N ALA A 94 16.16 -5.23 -19.26
CA ALA A 94 14.97 -5.74 -18.57
C ALA A 94 14.99 -5.28 -17.10
N THR A 95 14.68 -4.00 -16.90
CA THR A 95 14.45 -3.41 -15.57
C THR A 95 12.98 -3.04 -15.37
N GLY A 96 12.65 -2.47 -14.21
CA GLY A 96 11.38 -1.78 -13.99
C GLY A 96 11.01 -1.65 -12.52
N VAL A 97 9.82 -1.09 -12.27
CA VAL A 97 9.22 -0.93 -10.93
C VAL A 97 10.18 -0.26 -9.91
N PRO A 98 10.56 1.01 -10.12
CA PRO A 98 11.33 1.76 -9.12
C PRO A 98 10.43 2.28 -7.99
N ALA A 99 10.79 1.99 -6.74
CA ALA A 99 10.27 2.65 -5.54
C ALA A 99 11.39 3.40 -4.81
N VAL A 100 11.06 4.47 -4.09
CA VAL A 100 12.05 5.36 -3.47
C VAL A 100 11.57 5.96 -2.14
N VAL A 101 12.49 6.14 -1.18
CA VAL A 101 12.23 6.72 0.15
C VAL A 101 13.42 7.58 0.62
N ALA A 102 13.17 8.64 1.38
CA ALA A 102 14.20 9.48 2.00
C ALA A 102 14.27 9.26 3.52
N ASP A 103 15.48 9.29 4.09
CA ASP A 103 15.66 9.40 5.53
C ASP A 103 15.75 10.86 6.01
N ASP A 104 15.96 11.03 7.31
CA ASP A 104 16.07 12.33 7.96
C ASP A 104 17.54 12.77 8.16
N SER A 105 18.49 12.01 7.62
CA SER A 105 19.92 12.32 7.52
C SER A 105 20.32 12.87 6.15
N GLY A 106 19.39 12.96 5.19
CA GLY A 106 19.65 13.44 3.83
C GLY A 106 20.09 12.36 2.83
N ARG A 107 19.79 11.09 3.10
CA ARG A 107 19.95 9.98 2.14
C ARG A 107 18.63 9.67 1.47
N ILE A 108 18.68 9.23 0.21
CA ILE A 108 17.54 8.66 -0.51
C ILE A 108 17.90 7.22 -0.92
N TYR A 109 16.94 6.30 -0.82
CA TYR A 109 17.10 4.88 -1.09
C TYR A 109 16.16 4.51 -2.21
N ALA A 110 16.66 3.88 -3.27
CA ALA A 110 15.85 3.38 -4.37
C ALA A 110 15.96 1.86 -4.47
N THR A 111 14.85 1.21 -4.82
CA THR A 111 14.78 -0.22 -5.12
C THR A 111 14.07 -0.46 -6.44
N TRP A 112 14.57 -1.38 -7.26
CA TRP A 112 14.00 -1.68 -8.57
C TRP A 112 14.27 -3.14 -8.99
N LYS A 113 13.58 -3.60 -10.03
CA LYS A 113 13.84 -4.89 -10.67
C LYS A 113 14.91 -4.71 -11.75
N GLU A 114 15.90 -5.59 -11.84
CA GLU A 114 16.91 -5.57 -12.91
C GLU A 114 17.34 -6.99 -13.34
N LYS A 115 17.44 -7.22 -14.66
CA LYS A 115 18.11 -8.41 -15.19
C LYS A 115 19.63 -8.23 -15.15
N TRP A 116 20.30 -9.16 -14.48
CA TRP A 116 21.73 -9.12 -14.19
C TRP A 116 22.53 -10.11 -15.05
N SER A 117 23.86 -10.10 -14.89
CA SER A 117 24.81 -10.87 -15.71
C SER A 117 24.74 -12.40 -15.55
N ASP A 118 23.97 -12.92 -14.59
CA ASP A 118 23.64 -14.35 -14.46
C ASP A 118 22.38 -14.76 -15.25
N GLY A 119 21.74 -13.80 -15.93
CA GLY A 119 20.51 -13.99 -16.70
C GLY A 119 19.23 -13.90 -15.88
N ARG A 120 19.31 -13.78 -14.54
CA ARG A 120 18.14 -13.69 -13.64
C ARG A 120 17.73 -12.24 -13.39
N ARG A 121 16.53 -12.05 -12.82
CA ARG A 121 15.97 -10.76 -12.43
C ARG A 121 16.03 -10.62 -10.91
N HIS A 122 16.80 -9.65 -10.43
CA HIS A 122 17.01 -9.40 -9.00
C HIS A 122 16.29 -8.13 -8.57
N LEU A 123 15.92 -8.05 -7.30
CA LEU A 123 15.67 -6.78 -6.64
C LEU A 123 17.04 -6.11 -6.42
N MET A 124 17.19 -4.90 -6.94
CA MET A 124 18.37 -4.06 -6.81
C MET A 124 18.10 -2.90 -5.85
N PHE A 125 19.19 -2.33 -5.32
CA PHE A 125 19.17 -1.23 -4.37
C PHE A 125 20.37 -0.31 -4.59
N ALA A 126 20.16 0.99 -4.40
CA ALA A 126 21.22 1.99 -4.29
C ALA A 126 20.85 3.11 -3.30
N VAL A 127 21.87 3.83 -2.82
CA VAL A 127 21.72 4.96 -1.89
C VAL A 127 22.26 6.24 -2.53
N TRP A 128 21.42 7.26 -2.64
CA TRP A 128 21.81 8.62 -2.97
C TRP A 128 22.28 9.35 -1.72
N LYS A 129 23.38 10.08 -1.84
CA LYS A 129 23.87 11.02 -0.82
C LYS A 129 24.75 12.09 -1.46
N ASP A 130 24.69 13.32 -0.95
CA ASP A 130 25.58 14.43 -1.33
C ASP A 130 25.62 14.70 -2.87
N GLY A 131 24.53 14.42 -3.58
CA GLY A 131 24.42 14.58 -5.04
C GLY A 131 24.67 13.33 -5.88
N LEU A 132 25.08 12.20 -5.29
CA LEU A 132 25.52 10.99 -6.02
C LEU A 132 24.85 9.71 -5.51
N TRP A 133 24.53 8.78 -6.42
CA TRP A 133 24.16 7.41 -6.08
C TRP A 133 25.38 6.53 -5.81
N SER A 134 25.23 5.52 -4.96
CA SER A 134 26.14 4.38 -4.87
C SER A 134 26.04 3.47 -6.10
N ASP A 135 27.05 2.64 -6.33
CA ASP A 135 26.91 1.48 -7.23
C ASP A 135 25.70 0.62 -6.79
N PRO A 136 24.87 0.12 -7.73
CA PRO A 136 23.79 -0.81 -7.43
C PRO A 136 24.26 -2.14 -6.85
N VAL A 137 23.53 -2.65 -5.86
CA VAL A 137 23.73 -3.98 -5.25
C VAL A 137 22.41 -4.75 -5.18
N GLN A 138 22.46 -6.07 -5.01
CA GLN A 138 21.25 -6.88 -4.82
C GLN A 138 20.64 -6.64 -3.43
N ALA A 139 19.32 -6.60 -3.38
CA ALA A 139 18.52 -6.40 -2.17
C ALA A 139 17.84 -7.68 -1.68
N GLN A 140 18.44 -8.83 -1.97
CA GLN A 140 17.97 -10.17 -1.64
C GLN A 140 19.18 -11.10 -1.41
N PRO A 141 19.03 -12.23 -0.69
CA PRO A 141 20.12 -13.20 -0.54
C PRO A 141 20.50 -13.89 -1.86
N ASP A 142 21.79 -14.17 -2.09
CA ASP A 142 22.31 -14.89 -3.28
C ASP A 142 21.59 -16.21 -3.62
N THR A 143 20.99 -16.86 -2.61
CA THR A 143 20.24 -18.12 -2.74
C THR A 143 18.82 -17.93 -3.30
N PHE A 144 18.30 -16.71 -3.32
CA PHE A 144 16.96 -16.39 -3.78
C PHE A 144 16.97 -16.06 -5.27
N SER A 145 16.65 -17.05 -6.09
CA SER A 145 16.30 -16.87 -7.50
C SER A 145 14.80 -16.62 -7.61
N SER A 146 14.36 -15.54 -8.24
CA SER A 146 12.95 -15.23 -8.44
C SER A 146 12.75 -14.29 -9.65
N ASN A 147 11.51 -13.88 -9.91
CA ASN A 147 11.14 -12.89 -10.93
C ASN A 147 10.34 -11.77 -10.26
N VAL A 148 11.01 -10.94 -9.46
CA VAL A 148 10.42 -9.85 -8.64
C VAL A 148 9.35 -9.05 -9.40
N GLY A 149 8.17 -8.90 -8.81
CA GLY A 149 6.99 -8.23 -9.38
C GLY A 149 6.91 -6.76 -8.99
N VAL A 150 5.75 -6.35 -8.45
CA VAL A 150 5.58 -5.03 -7.82
C VAL A 150 6.41 -4.98 -6.54
N ASN A 151 7.11 -3.87 -6.28
CA ASN A 151 7.85 -3.63 -5.03
C ASN A 151 7.48 -2.29 -4.39
N THR A 152 7.83 -2.15 -3.11
CA THR A 152 7.93 -0.87 -2.42
C THR A 152 9.09 -0.92 -1.42
N VAL A 153 9.62 0.24 -1.04
CA VAL A 153 10.67 0.39 -0.02
C VAL A 153 10.26 1.42 1.03
N ASP A 154 10.56 1.16 2.30
CA ASP A 154 10.38 2.10 3.42
C ASP A 154 11.48 1.90 4.49
N LEU A 155 11.53 2.78 5.49
CA LEU A 155 12.55 2.80 6.54
C LEU A 155 11.92 2.72 7.92
N ALA A 156 12.32 1.74 8.73
CA ALA A 156 11.99 1.70 10.16
C ALA A 156 12.60 2.91 10.90
N ASP A 157 12.08 3.25 12.08
CA ASP A 157 12.55 4.39 12.87
C ASP A 157 13.96 4.21 13.48
N ASP A 158 14.48 2.98 13.50
CA ASP A 158 15.89 2.67 13.79
C ASP A 158 16.83 2.82 12.57
N GLY A 159 16.29 3.06 11.37
CA GLY A 159 17.02 3.18 10.12
C GLY A 159 17.19 1.87 9.33
N THR A 160 16.61 0.76 9.78
CA THR A 160 16.55 -0.50 9.01
C THR A 160 15.73 -0.30 7.74
N ILE A 161 16.29 -0.70 6.61
CA ILE A 161 15.65 -0.60 5.30
C ILE A 161 14.79 -1.84 5.10
N PHE A 162 13.52 -1.66 4.73
CA PHE A 162 12.61 -2.74 4.37
C PHE A 162 12.13 -2.59 2.93
N THR A 163 12.10 -3.70 2.21
CA THR A 163 11.41 -3.85 0.93
C THR A 163 10.27 -4.84 1.09
N LEU A 164 9.23 -4.71 0.27
CA LEU A 164 8.10 -5.64 0.20
C LEU A 164 7.77 -5.83 -1.28
N PHE A 165 7.66 -7.07 -1.74
CA PHE A 165 7.44 -7.37 -3.16
C PHE A 165 6.67 -8.68 -3.40
N SER A 166 5.98 -8.73 -4.53
CA SER A 166 5.40 -9.95 -5.09
C SER A 166 6.43 -10.69 -5.97
N ILE A 167 6.24 -11.99 -6.24
CA ILE A 167 6.87 -12.67 -7.40
C ILE A 167 5.90 -12.61 -8.59
N TRP A 168 6.43 -12.39 -9.79
CA TRP A 168 5.69 -12.41 -11.03
C TRP A 168 5.95 -13.71 -11.83
N ASN A 169 4.86 -14.41 -12.16
CA ASN A 169 4.73 -15.43 -13.22
C ASN A 169 5.37 -16.82 -13.01
N ASP A 170 4.72 -17.81 -13.64
CA ASP A 170 5.05 -19.25 -13.75
C ASP A 170 5.05 -20.07 -12.43
N PRO A 171 3.92 -20.73 -12.08
CA PRO A 171 3.80 -21.56 -10.88
C PRO A 171 4.60 -22.87 -10.97
N ALA A 172 4.99 -23.34 -12.17
CA ALA A 172 5.84 -24.52 -12.33
C ALA A 172 7.30 -24.25 -11.93
N ILE A 173 7.70 -22.98 -11.84
CA ILE A 173 9.06 -22.56 -11.46
C ILE A 173 9.10 -21.88 -10.09
N PHE A 174 8.14 -21.01 -9.75
CA PHE A 174 8.13 -20.29 -8.46
C PHE A 174 6.72 -20.20 -7.84
N PRO A 175 6.57 -20.51 -6.54
CA PRO A 175 5.29 -20.36 -5.86
C PRO A 175 4.97 -18.87 -5.68
N ALA A 176 3.85 -18.40 -6.24
CA ALA A 176 3.41 -17.01 -6.10
C ALA A 176 3.18 -16.66 -4.62
N ASN A 177 3.87 -15.61 -4.15
CA ASN A 177 3.96 -15.23 -2.74
C ASN A 177 4.32 -13.74 -2.60
N ILE A 178 4.03 -13.18 -1.42
CA ILE A 178 4.54 -11.89 -0.95
C ILE A 178 5.77 -12.10 -0.06
N TYR A 179 6.85 -11.39 -0.36
CA TYR A 179 8.11 -11.44 0.38
C TYR A 179 8.47 -10.05 0.89
N SER A 180 9.18 -10.01 2.02
CA SER A 180 9.93 -8.83 2.45
C SER A 180 11.42 -9.14 2.49
N THR A 181 12.25 -8.18 2.09
CA THR A 181 13.68 -8.21 2.44
C THR A 181 14.05 -7.02 3.29
N HIS A 182 14.97 -7.20 4.23
CA HIS A 182 15.38 -6.12 5.12
C HIS A 182 16.88 -6.08 5.39
N SER A 183 17.41 -4.87 5.63
CA SER A 183 18.83 -4.61 5.86
C SER A 183 19.04 -3.55 6.94
N SER A 184 19.68 -3.95 8.04
CA SER A 184 20.04 -3.09 9.18
C SER A 184 21.48 -2.58 9.14
N ASP A 185 22.28 -2.97 8.13
CA ASP A 185 23.68 -2.55 7.98
C ASP A 185 23.90 -1.49 6.89
N GLY A 186 22.82 -0.99 6.29
CA GLY A 186 22.84 0.01 5.21
C GLY A 186 22.91 -0.60 3.81
N GLY A 187 22.33 -1.78 3.61
CA GLY A 187 22.16 -2.43 2.32
C GLY A 187 23.30 -3.34 1.87
N LYS A 188 24.20 -3.76 2.78
CA LYS A 188 25.33 -4.66 2.44
C LYS A 188 24.98 -6.13 2.66
N THR A 189 24.11 -6.42 3.63
CA THR A 189 23.50 -7.74 3.82
C THR A 189 22.00 -7.63 3.91
N TRP A 190 21.28 -8.62 3.37
CA TRP A 190 19.83 -8.66 3.30
C TRP A 190 19.31 -9.97 3.87
N LEU A 191 18.29 -9.89 4.72
CA LEU A 191 17.46 -11.02 5.15
C LEU A 191 16.20 -11.08 4.28
N LEU A 192 15.54 -12.24 4.23
CA LEU A 192 14.38 -12.52 3.41
C LEU A 192 13.32 -13.26 4.24
N ASP A 193 12.11 -12.73 4.22
CA ASP A 193 10.92 -13.29 4.85
C ASP A 193 9.88 -13.61 3.75
N ASN A 194 9.21 -14.77 3.82
CA ASN A 194 8.04 -15.07 2.99
C ASN A 194 6.78 -14.92 3.87
N LEU A 195 5.96 -13.92 3.58
CA LEU A 195 4.80 -13.56 4.41
C LEU A 195 3.60 -14.47 4.14
N THR A 196 3.50 -15.05 2.95
CA THR A 196 2.36 -15.88 2.51
C THR A 196 2.65 -17.38 2.51
N ALA A 197 3.74 -17.81 3.16
CA ALA A 197 4.22 -19.20 3.15
C ALA A 197 3.22 -20.24 3.69
N GLU A 198 2.30 -19.84 4.58
CA GLU A 198 1.35 -20.73 5.26
C GLU A 198 -0.13 -20.30 5.08
N TYR A 199 -0.40 -19.06 4.65
CA TYR A 199 -1.73 -18.46 4.44
C TYR A 199 -1.60 -17.12 3.67
N PRO A 200 -2.59 -16.60 2.91
CA PRO A 200 -3.93 -17.13 2.64
C PRO A 200 -3.99 -18.08 1.44
N THR A 201 -3.35 -17.76 0.31
CA THR A 201 -3.44 -18.51 -0.95
C THR A 201 -2.08 -19.05 -1.43
N PRO A 202 -1.43 -20.00 -0.74
CA PRO A 202 -0.23 -20.66 -1.25
C PRO A 202 -0.50 -21.34 -2.60
N ASN A 203 0.28 -20.96 -3.62
CA ASN A 203 0.26 -21.50 -5.00
C ASN A 203 -1.01 -21.27 -5.83
N VAL A 204 -2.14 -20.86 -5.25
CA VAL A 204 -3.32 -20.43 -6.01
C VAL A 204 -3.04 -19.04 -6.58
N LEU A 205 -2.79 -18.95 -7.90
CA LEU A 205 -2.33 -17.74 -8.59
C LEU A 205 -3.08 -16.46 -8.17
N PRO A 206 -2.48 -15.58 -7.33
CA PRO A 206 -2.97 -14.22 -7.22
C PRO A 206 -2.73 -13.55 -8.57
N PHE A 207 -3.68 -12.73 -9.01
CA PHE A 207 -3.63 -12.13 -10.34
C PHE A 207 -2.33 -11.33 -10.54
N ASN A 208 -1.84 -11.24 -11.78
CA ASN A 208 -0.50 -10.78 -12.22
C ASN A 208 0.06 -9.44 -11.66
N TRP A 209 -0.69 -8.75 -10.81
CA TRP A 209 -0.42 -7.44 -10.25
C TRP A 209 -0.95 -7.41 -8.80
N MET A 210 -0.12 -7.63 -7.78
CA MET A 210 -0.50 -7.37 -6.37
C MET A 210 0.05 -6.02 -5.92
N ASP A 211 -0.79 -5.14 -5.40
CA ASP A 211 -0.33 -3.87 -4.82
C ASP A 211 0.11 -4.08 -3.39
N VAL A 212 1.43 -4.03 -3.20
CA VAL A 212 2.12 -4.15 -1.91
C VAL A 212 2.44 -2.76 -1.37
N ASN A 213 2.23 -2.56 -0.06
CA ASN A 213 2.60 -1.32 0.60
C ASN A 213 3.19 -1.57 2.00
N LEU A 214 4.11 -0.69 2.40
CA LEU A 214 4.75 -0.67 3.72
C LEU A 214 4.36 0.61 4.48
N ALA A 215 4.43 0.58 5.81
CA ALA A 215 4.51 1.78 6.65
C ALA A 215 5.39 1.54 7.88
N ALA A 216 6.16 2.56 8.27
CA ALA A 216 7.10 2.49 9.38
C ALA A 216 6.42 2.73 10.75
N GLY A 217 6.44 1.74 11.63
CA GLY A 217 5.92 1.86 12.99
C GLY A 217 6.90 2.54 13.95
N LYS A 218 6.88 2.11 15.21
CA LYS A 218 7.81 2.57 16.26
C LYS A 218 8.70 1.43 16.75
N ASN A 219 9.89 1.74 17.23
CA ASN A 219 10.85 0.79 17.81
C ASN A 219 11.19 -0.39 16.86
N GLY A 220 11.45 -0.10 15.59
CA GLY A 220 11.76 -1.10 14.56
C GLY A 220 10.54 -1.88 14.02
N THR A 221 9.32 -1.53 14.42
CA THR A 221 8.08 -2.14 13.90
C THR A 221 7.86 -1.73 12.44
N MET A 222 7.44 -2.66 11.58
CA MET A 222 6.93 -2.36 10.23
C MET A 222 5.54 -2.96 10.02
N PHE A 223 4.73 -2.28 9.22
CA PHE A 223 3.45 -2.79 8.73
C PHE A 223 3.56 -3.08 7.23
N ALA A 224 3.06 -4.23 6.79
CA ALA A 224 2.94 -4.62 5.38
C ALA A 224 1.48 -4.92 5.05
N CYS A 225 0.95 -4.31 3.99
CA CYS A 225 -0.40 -4.63 3.49
C CYS A 225 -0.41 -4.93 1.99
N TRP A 226 -1.36 -5.76 1.58
CA TRP A 226 -1.62 -6.09 0.18
C TRP A 226 -3.09 -6.52 -0.03
N GLU A 227 -3.51 -6.53 -1.30
CA GLU A 227 -4.76 -7.15 -1.74
C GLU A 227 -4.47 -8.62 -2.08
N ASP A 228 -5.14 -9.56 -1.42
CA ASP A 228 -5.03 -11.02 -1.66
C ASP A 228 -6.41 -11.66 -1.62
N LYS A 229 -6.50 -12.96 -1.92
CA LYS A 229 -7.78 -13.68 -1.96
C LYS A 229 -7.93 -14.61 -0.75
N GLU A 230 -8.96 -14.40 0.06
CA GLU A 230 -9.27 -15.24 1.22
C GLU A 230 -9.96 -16.55 0.76
N PRO A 231 -9.40 -17.75 0.99
CA PRO A 231 -9.97 -19.01 0.51
C PRO A 231 -11.39 -19.28 1.00
N SER A 232 -11.70 -18.97 2.26
CA SER A 232 -12.99 -19.32 2.88
C SER A 232 -14.15 -18.41 2.46
N THR A 233 -13.86 -17.22 1.95
CA THR A 233 -14.87 -16.28 1.40
C THR A 233 -14.86 -16.23 -0.13
N ASN A 234 -13.77 -16.70 -0.77
CA ASN A 234 -13.50 -16.58 -2.20
C ASN A 234 -13.38 -15.12 -2.69
N ALA A 235 -13.40 -14.14 -1.78
CA ALA A 235 -13.31 -12.70 -2.05
C ALA A 235 -11.85 -12.20 -1.98
N TYR A 236 -11.60 -11.05 -2.61
CA TYR A 236 -10.39 -10.28 -2.31
C TYR A 236 -10.56 -9.55 -0.99
N GLU A 237 -9.51 -9.47 -0.17
CA GLU A 237 -9.51 -8.75 1.11
C GLU A 237 -8.18 -7.97 1.28
N VAL A 238 -8.17 -6.92 2.11
CA VAL A 238 -6.90 -6.27 2.48
C VAL A 238 -6.28 -7.08 3.62
N PHE A 239 -5.11 -7.68 3.36
CA PHE A 239 -4.31 -8.37 4.35
C PHE A 239 -3.31 -7.41 5.00
N LEU A 240 -3.04 -7.63 6.29
CA LEU A 240 -2.02 -6.94 7.08
C LEU A 240 -1.10 -7.97 7.75
N SER A 241 0.20 -7.70 7.71
CA SER A 241 1.19 -8.36 8.59
C SER A 241 2.04 -7.30 9.30
N ILE A 242 2.49 -7.61 10.52
CA ILE A 242 3.21 -6.70 11.40
C ILE A 242 4.56 -7.32 11.78
N TYR A 243 5.65 -6.71 11.33
CA TYR A 243 7.00 -7.04 11.77
C TYR A 243 7.27 -6.44 13.15
N ARG A 244 7.86 -7.21 14.06
CA ARG A 244 8.50 -6.69 15.29
C ARG A 244 9.92 -7.24 15.39
N PRO A 245 10.93 -6.44 15.82
CA PRO A 245 12.33 -6.91 15.89
C PRO A 245 12.59 -8.12 16.81
N ASP A 246 11.67 -8.44 17.71
CA ASP A 246 11.75 -9.58 18.64
C ASP A 246 10.97 -10.82 18.18
N SER A 247 10.03 -10.70 17.23
CA SER A 247 9.20 -11.81 16.75
C SER A 247 9.24 -12.07 15.23
N GLY A 248 9.78 -11.15 14.43
CA GLY A 248 9.58 -11.14 12.98
C GLY A 248 8.16 -10.72 12.59
N TRP A 249 7.75 -11.03 11.36
CA TRP A 249 6.41 -10.82 10.83
C TRP A 249 5.35 -11.70 11.52
N THR A 250 4.16 -11.17 11.76
CA THR A 250 2.99 -11.99 12.11
C THR A 250 2.49 -12.77 10.89
N THR A 251 1.75 -13.85 11.15
CA THR A 251 0.80 -14.41 10.16
C THR A 251 -0.05 -13.27 9.57
N PRO A 252 -0.36 -13.28 8.26
CA PRO A 252 -1.26 -12.29 7.67
C PRO A 252 -2.68 -12.41 8.24
N GLU A 253 -3.30 -11.28 8.56
CA GLU A 253 -4.69 -11.19 8.99
C GLU A 253 -5.47 -10.29 8.02
N ALA A 254 -6.67 -10.70 7.62
CA ALA A 254 -7.58 -9.85 6.85
C ALA A 254 -8.13 -8.73 7.74
N VAL A 255 -7.90 -7.47 7.33
CA VAL A 255 -8.26 -6.28 8.12
C VAL A 255 -9.47 -5.52 7.60
N THR A 256 -9.85 -5.75 6.33
CA THR A 256 -11.16 -5.34 5.81
C THR A 256 -11.74 -6.47 4.97
N PRO A 257 -13.03 -6.83 5.18
CA PRO A 257 -13.78 -7.55 4.16
C PRO A 257 -14.02 -6.55 3.02
N ILE A 258 -13.21 -6.60 1.95
CA ILE A 258 -13.60 -5.90 0.72
C ILE A 258 -14.81 -6.68 0.21
N HIS A 259 -15.97 -6.09 0.40
CA HIS A 259 -17.21 -6.76 0.08
C HIS A 259 -17.28 -7.08 -1.41
N ASP A 260 -17.90 -8.21 -1.73
CA ASP A 260 -18.13 -8.71 -3.09
C ASP A 260 -18.35 -7.57 -4.09
N GLY A 261 -17.42 -7.48 -5.05
CA GLY A 261 -17.75 -6.87 -6.33
C GLY A 261 -18.99 -7.57 -6.90
N ALA A 262 -19.80 -6.87 -7.69
CA ALA A 262 -20.97 -7.51 -8.31
C ALA A 262 -20.53 -8.81 -9.03
N PRO A 263 -21.29 -9.93 -8.92
CA PRO A 263 -20.91 -11.22 -9.48
C PRO A 263 -20.39 -11.08 -10.91
N ARG A 264 -19.25 -11.71 -11.23
CA ARG A 264 -18.69 -11.56 -12.57
C ARG A 264 -19.61 -12.27 -13.55
N ALA A 265 -20.38 -11.46 -14.27
CA ALA A 265 -21.09 -11.86 -15.46
C ALA A 265 -20.12 -12.58 -16.42
N MET A 266 -20.28 -13.89 -16.52
CA MET A 266 -19.38 -14.79 -17.25
C MET A 266 -19.57 -14.65 -18.75
N ARG A 267 -18.43 -14.56 -19.42
CA ARG A 267 -18.26 -14.21 -20.83
C ARG A 267 -17.60 -15.37 -21.53
N TRP A 268 -17.81 -15.49 -22.84
CA TRP A 268 -17.26 -16.59 -23.64
C TRP A 268 -17.81 -17.97 -23.24
N LEU A 269 -19.01 -18.01 -22.65
CA LEU A 269 -19.78 -19.24 -22.52
C LEU A 269 -20.55 -19.48 -23.82
N ASP A 270 -20.49 -20.71 -24.30
CA ASP A 270 -21.19 -21.15 -25.51
C ASP A 270 -22.61 -21.61 -25.14
N GLY A 271 -23.63 -20.93 -25.68
CA GLY A 271 -25.03 -21.32 -25.51
C GLY A 271 -25.50 -22.19 -26.67
N CYS A 272 -25.92 -23.42 -26.38
CA CYS A 272 -26.22 -24.43 -27.40
C CYS A 272 -27.68 -24.90 -27.39
N THR A 273 -28.14 -25.44 -28.53
CA THR A 273 -29.34 -26.28 -28.63
C THR A 273 -28.92 -27.77 -28.67
N PRO A 274 -29.44 -28.65 -27.79
CA PRO A 274 -29.15 -30.09 -27.83
C PRO A 274 -29.81 -30.82 -29.01
N VAL A 275 -29.27 -31.98 -29.40
CA VAL A 275 -29.92 -32.90 -30.37
C VAL A 275 -31.15 -33.59 -29.78
N GLU A 276 -32.04 -34.12 -30.63
CA GLU A 276 -33.20 -34.90 -30.18
C GLU A 276 -32.74 -36.17 -29.43
N GLY A 277 -32.96 -36.19 -28.12
CA GLY A 277 -32.55 -37.27 -27.22
C GLY A 277 -31.45 -36.90 -26.22
N ALA A 278 -30.73 -35.79 -26.45
CA ALA A 278 -29.90 -35.16 -25.43
C ALA A 278 -30.75 -34.31 -24.46
N GLN A 279 -30.22 -34.01 -23.28
CA GLN A 279 -30.88 -33.16 -22.27
C GLN A 279 -29.95 -32.03 -21.82
N PRO A 280 -30.44 -30.78 -21.67
CA PRO A 280 -29.65 -29.73 -21.02
C PRO A 280 -29.52 -30.04 -19.52
N VAL A 281 -28.33 -29.88 -18.95
CA VAL A 281 -28.05 -30.00 -17.50
C VAL A 281 -28.15 -28.63 -16.83
N TYR A 282 -27.56 -27.61 -17.47
CA TYR A 282 -27.61 -26.21 -17.05
C TYR A 282 -28.06 -25.33 -18.20
N VAL A 283 -28.72 -24.21 -17.90
CA VAL A 283 -29.07 -23.16 -18.88
C VAL A 283 -28.51 -21.80 -18.47
N LEU A 284 -28.35 -20.88 -19.43
CA LEU A 284 -27.74 -19.57 -19.20
C LEU A 284 -28.66 -18.64 -18.39
N GLY A 285 -28.28 -18.36 -17.13
CA GLY A 285 -28.92 -17.35 -16.29
C GLY A 285 -30.30 -17.73 -15.77
N ASP A 286 -30.89 -16.83 -14.98
CA ASP A 286 -32.27 -16.94 -14.53
C ASP A 286 -33.28 -16.73 -15.68
N THR A 287 -34.57 -16.95 -15.39
CA THR A 287 -35.68 -16.72 -16.33
C THR A 287 -35.81 -15.29 -16.90
N SER A 288 -35.01 -14.32 -16.43
CA SER A 288 -34.95 -12.96 -16.98
C SER A 288 -33.79 -12.75 -17.97
N TYR A 289 -32.79 -13.64 -17.98
CA TYR A 289 -31.68 -13.58 -18.92
C TYR A 289 -32.12 -13.91 -20.35
N MET A 290 -31.60 -13.17 -21.33
CA MET A 290 -32.15 -13.17 -22.70
C MET A 290 -31.88 -14.46 -23.50
N PHE A 291 -31.06 -15.38 -22.98
CA PHE A 291 -30.73 -16.67 -23.58
C PHE A 291 -30.98 -17.86 -22.63
N HIS A 292 -31.90 -17.73 -21.67
CA HIS A 292 -32.28 -18.79 -20.72
C HIS A 292 -32.86 -20.07 -21.39
N ASP A 293 -33.19 -20.03 -22.68
CA ASP A 293 -33.54 -21.23 -23.46
C ASP A 293 -32.32 -22.04 -23.96
N LYS A 294 -31.09 -21.57 -23.69
CA LYS A 294 -29.84 -22.16 -24.20
C LYS A 294 -29.10 -22.95 -23.16
N ALA A 295 -28.65 -24.14 -23.57
CA ALA A 295 -27.89 -25.05 -22.73
C ALA A 295 -26.47 -24.53 -22.53
N ALA A 296 -26.05 -24.42 -21.26
CA ALA A 296 -24.69 -24.19 -20.80
C ALA A 296 -23.99 -25.50 -20.39
N ALA A 297 -24.75 -26.58 -20.22
CA ALA A 297 -24.23 -27.95 -20.21
C ALA A 297 -25.26 -28.92 -20.81
N ILE A 298 -24.79 -30.01 -21.43
CA ILE A 298 -25.60 -31.04 -22.09
C ILE A 298 -25.18 -32.44 -21.62
N ASP A 299 -26.16 -33.31 -21.38
CA ASP A 299 -26.02 -34.76 -21.18
C ASP A 299 -26.54 -35.52 -22.41
N TYR A 300 -25.72 -36.41 -22.94
CA TYR A 300 -26.02 -37.18 -24.15
C TYR A 300 -25.58 -38.64 -24.02
N THR A 301 -26.55 -39.56 -24.13
CA THR A 301 -26.27 -41.00 -24.26
C THR A 301 -26.30 -41.41 -25.74
N MET A 302 -25.15 -41.79 -26.27
CA MET A 302 -24.99 -42.32 -27.63
C MET A 302 -25.70 -43.67 -27.80
N ALA A 303 -26.10 -44.01 -29.03
CA ALA A 303 -26.80 -45.27 -29.33
C ALA A 303 -25.98 -46.55 -29.07
N ASN A 304 -24.65 -46.44 -28.90
CA ASN A 304 -23.76 -47.53 -28.48
C ASN A 304 -23.60 -47.66 -26.95
N GLY A 305 -24.31 -46.82 -26.18
CA GLY A 305 -24.26 -46.77 -24.71
C GLY A 305 -23.10 -45.96 -24.13
N SER A 306 -22.29 -45.28 -24.94
CA SER A 306 -21.36 -44.26 -24.43
C SER A 306 -22.12 -43.01 -23.96
N GLU A 307 -21.60 -42.35 -22.92
CA GLU A 307 -22.25 -41.20 -22.26
C GLU A 307 -21.31 -39.99 -22.29
N VAL A 308 -21.82 -38.83 -22.68
CA VAL A 308 -21.04 -37.60 -22.85
C VAL A 308 -21.72 -36.46 -22.10
N LEU A 309 -20.99 -35.83 -21.20
CA LEU A 309 -21.33 -34.54 -20.59
C LEU A 309 -20.51 -33.43 -21.26
N SER A 310 -21.19 -32.48 -21.88
CA SER A 310 -20.58 -31.34 -22.56
C SER A 310 -20.86 -30.07 -21.76
N PHE A 311 -19.88 -29.53 -21.03
CA PHE A 311 -20.00 -28.28 -20.28
C PHE A 311 -19.35 -27.13 -21.08
N PHE A 312 -20.08 -26.03 -21.24
CA PHE A 312 -19.66 -24.84 -22.00
C PHE A 312 -19.19 -23.69 -21.11
N PHE A 313 -18.79 -24.01 -19.88
CA PHE A 313 -18.18 -23.10 -18.91
C PHE A 313 -16.99 -23.78 -18.21
N ASN A 314 -15.95 -23.00 -17.92
CA ASN A 314 -14.82 -23.46 -17.11
C ASN A 314 -15.17 -23.46 -15.61
N MET A 315 -14.96 -24.61 -14.94
CA MET A 315 -15.20 -24.79 -13.50
C MET A 315 -14.27 -23.97 -12.59
N TYR A 316 -13.20 -23.36 -13.13
CA TYR A 316 -12.34 -22.39 -12.40
C TYR A 316 -13.14 -21.20 -11.84
N PHE A 317 -14.23 -20.79 -12.50
CA PHE A 317 -15.06 -19.68 -12.06
C PHE A 317 -16.18 -20.09 -11.08
N THR A 318 -16.38 -21.39 -10.88
CA THR A 318 -17.35 -21.96 -9.94
C THR A 318 -16.80 -21.94 -8.51
N PRO A 319 -17.60 -21.50 -7.51
CA PRO A 319 -17.26 -21.62 -6.08
C PRO A 319 -16.82 -23.04 -5.68
N GLU A 320 -15.96 -23.16 -4.66
CA GLU A 320 -15.33 -24.45 -4.35
C GLU A 320 -16.30 -25.51 -3.82
N ASP A 321 -17.26 -25.11 -2.98
CA ASP A 321 -18.34 -25.97 -2.52
C ASP A 321 -19.14 -26.52 -3.71
N GLN A 322 -19.62 -25.64 -4.59
CA GLN A 322 -20.37 -25.99 -5.81
C GLN A 322 -19.54 -26.85 -6.77
N ARG A 323 -18.25 -26.54 -6.96
CA ARG A 323 -17.32 -27.29 -7.83
C ARG A 323 -17.13 -28.71 -7.32
N ASN A 324 -16.86 -28.88 -6.03
CA ASN A 324 -16.65 -30.18 -5.41
C ASN A 324 -17.93 -31.02 -5.43
N GLU A 325 -19.10 -30.41 -5.27
CA GLU A 325 -20.41 -31.06 -5.35
C GLU A 325 -20.74 -31.52 -6.78
N ILE A 326 -20.51 -30.67 -7.81
CA ILE A 326 -20.65 -31.05 -9.23
C ILE A 326 -19.73 -32.23 -9.58
N VAL A 327 -18.45 -32.20 -9.17
CA VAL A 327 -17.51 -33.30 -9.43
C VAL A 327 -17.95 -34.59 -8.74
N ALA A 328 -18.48 -34.52 -7.51
CA ALA A 328 -19.03 -35.68 -6.82
C ALA A 328 -20.26 -36.25 -7.56
N ASP A 329 -21.22 -35.42 -7.95
CA ASP A 329 -22.43 -35.84 -8.66
C ASP A 329 -22.13 -36.44 -10.04
N VAL A 330 -21.29 -35.79 -10.84
CA VAL A 330 -20.89 -36.29 -12.17
C VAL A 330 -20.12 -37.61 -12.07
N MET A 331 -19.23 -37.76 -11.08
CA MET A 331 -18.50 -39.02 -10.88
C MET A 331 -19.38 -40.12 -10.27
N ASN A 332 -20.45 -39.77 -9.54
CA ASN A 332 -21.49 -40.72 -9.13
C ASN A 332 -22.35 -41.17 -10.32
N TYR A 333 -22.72 -40.27 -11.23
CA TYR A 333 -23.45 -40.57 -12.48
C TYR A 333 -22.66 -41.55 -13.37
N PHE A 334 -21.38 -41.25 -13.64
CA PHE A 334 -20.50 -42.16 -14.38
C PHE A 334 -20.16 -43.46 -13.63
N GLY A 335 -20.45 -43.52 -12.33
CA GLY A 335 -20.35 -44.69 -11.47
C GLY A 335 -18.99 -44.84 -10.79
N THR A 336 -19.01 -45.39 -9.58
CA THR A 336 -17.81 -45.52 -8.73
C THR A 336 -16.87 -46.65 -9.18
N GLY A 337 -15.58 -46.55 -8.81
CA GLY A 337 -14.56 -47.57 -9.09
C GLY A 337 -14.06 -47.62 -10.54
N LYS A 338 -14.39 -46.61 -11.34
CA LYS A 338 -13.91 -46.40 -12.71
C LYS A 338 -12.45 -45.95 -12.74
N LYS A 339 -11.74 -46.27 -13.82
CA LYS A 339 -10.49 -45.60 -14.15
C LYS A 339 -10.78 -44.25 -14.83
N VAL A 340 -10.22 -43.18 -14.27
CA VAL A 340 -10.37 -41.82 -14.78
C VAL A 340 -9.05 -41.32 -15.39
N LEU A 341 -9.12 -40.74 -16.58
CA LEU A 341 -8.07 -39.90 -17.15
C LEU A 341 -8.55 -38.45 -17.13
N LEU A 342 -7.77 -37.56 -16.54
CA LEU A 342 -7.85 -36.13 -16.79
C LEU A 342 -6.91 -35.81 -17.96
N VAL A 343 -7.47 -35.35 -19.07
CA VAL A 343 -6.74 -34.74 -20.17
C VAL A 343 -6.72 -33.24 -19.91
N ASP A 344 -5.52 -32.71 -19.82
CA ASP A 344 -5.26 -31.30 -19.53
C ASP A 344 -4.87 -30.58 -20.82
N ASP A 345 -5.67 -29.58 -21.18
CA ASP A 345 -5.72 -28.92 -22.50
C ASP A 345 -6.04 -27.42 -22.32
N ASP A 346 -5.69 -26.84 -21.16
CA ASP A 346 -6.09 -25.47 -20.80
C ASP A 346 -5.13 -24.35 -21.27
N ASN A 347 -4.13 -24.73 -22.07
CA ASN A 347 -3.19 -23.99 -22.95
C ASN A 347 -2.56 -22.68 -22.41
N ARG A 348 -3.37 -21.72 -21.96
CA ARG A 348 -2.95 -20.36 -21.61
C ARG A 348 -2.90 -20.10 -20.11
N TYR A 349 -3.65 -20.87 -19.31
CA TYR A 349 -3.73 -20.69 -17.87
C TYR A 349 -3.84 -22.07 -17.20
N ASN A 350 -2.71 -22.60 -16.74
CA ASN A 350 -2.59 -23.86 -16.01
C ASN A 350 -3.46 -23.84 -14.73
N ASN A 351 -4.69 -24.37 -14.84
CA ASN A 351 -5.76 -24.37 -13.85
C ASN A 351 -6.21 -25.78 -13.45
N GLU A 352 -5.68 -26.84 -14.07
CA GLU A 352 -5.86 -28.26 -13.74
C GLU A 352 -5.89 -28.58 -12.23
N GLY A 353 -5.15 -27.80 -11.43
CA GLY A 353 -5.14 -27.78 -9.96
C GLY A 353 -6.53 -27.70 -9.33
N ILE A 354 -7.50 -26.99 -9.95
CA ILE A 354 -8.87 -26.87 -9.44
C ILE A 354 -9.70 -28.14 -9.69
N MET A 355 -9.40 -28.88 -10.76
CA MET A 355 -10.05 -30.14 -11.11
C MET A 355 -9.46 -31.31 -10.34
N THR A 356 -8.13 -31.38 -10.25
CA THR A 356 -7.41 -32.39 -9.47
C THR A 356 -7.77 -32.33 -7.99
N ALA A 357 -7.80 -31.13 -7.38
CA ALA A 357 -8.24 -30.95 -5.99
C ALA A 357 -9.70 -31.39 -5.77
N ALA A 358 -10.61 -31.11 -6.71
CA ALA A 358 -12.01 -31.53 -6.61
C ALA A 358 -12.18 -33.06 -6.78
N LEU A 359 -11.39 -33.69 -7.64
CA LEU A 359 -11.35 -35.16 -7.79
C LEU A 359 -10.80 -35.83 -6.53
N ASP A 360 -9.75 -35.27 -5.91
CA ASP A 360 -9.21 -35.74 -4.63
C ASP A 360 -10.22 -35.55 -3.48
N ALA A 361 -10.95 -34.44 -3.44
CA ALA A 361 -12.04 -34.20 -2.49
C ALA A 361 -13.20 -35.20 -2.65
N ALA A 362 -13.53 -35.58 -3.88
CA ALA A 362 -14.48 -36.65 -4.20
C ALA A 362 -13.92 -38.08 -3.97
N GLY A 363 -12.63 -38.22 -3.61
CA GLY A 363 -11.97 -39.50 -3.38
C GLY A 363 -11.72 -40.32 -4.66
N VAL A 364 -11.67 -39.66 -5.82
CA VAL A 364 -11.53 -40.29 -7.14
C VAL A 364 -10.07 -40.54 -7.46
N SER A 365 -9.73 -41.75 -7.92
CA SER A 365 -8.38 -42.07 -8.40
C SER A 365 -8.28 -41.85 -9.91
N TYR A 366 -7.50 -40.84 -10.30
CA TYR A 366 -7.28 -40.43 -11.69
C TYR A 366 -5.82 -40.61 -12.13
N SER A 367 -5.56 -40.38 -13.41
CA SER A 367 -4.23 -40.11 -13.98
C SER A 367 -4.34 -38.85 -14.83
N VAL A 368 -3.25 -38.11 -15.01
CA VAL A 368 -3.22 -36.91 -15.85
C VAL A 368 -2.48 -37.22 -17.16
N PHE A 369 -2.99 -36.70 -18.28
CA PHE A 369 -2.26 -36.54 -19.53
C PHE A 369 -2.24 -35.05 -19.88
N ASP A 370 -1.06 -34.45 -19.80
CA ASP A 370 -0.76 -33.07 -20.16
C ASP A 370 -0.50 -32.97 -21.68
N CYS A 371 -1.20 -32.06 -22.36
CA CYS A 371 -1.03 -31.82 -23.80
C CYS A 371 0.21 -30.96 -24.15
N GLY A 372 0.80 -30.26 -23.18
CA GLY A 372 2.09 -29.56 -23.22
C GLY A 372 2.05 -28.16 -23.86
N ASP A 373 2.56 -27.14 -23.16
CA ASP A 373 2.12 -25.73 -23.24
C ASP A 373 3.18 -24.71 -23.75
N SER A 374 3.85 -24.94 -24.88
CA SER A 374 4.81 -23.93 -25.37
C SER A 374 4.14 -22.67 -25.92
N ASP A 375 4.20 -21.56 -25.16
CA ASP A 375 3.67 -20.23 -25.50
C ASP A 375 2.13 -20.18 -25.78
N GLY A 376 1.35 -21.07 -25.17
CA GLY A 376 -0.12 -21.08 -25.30
C GLY A 376 -0.66 -21.89 -26.48
N MET A 377 -0.02 -23.01 -26.79
CA MET A 377 -0.38 -23.92 -27.90
C MET A 377 -0.18 -25.37 -27.45
N ALA A 378 -1.20 -26.21 -27.59
CA ALA A 378 -1.09 -27.64 -27.31
C ALA A 378 -0.06 -28.28 -28.25
N THR A 379 0.85 -29.10 -27.70
CA THR A 379 1.95 -29.73 -28.46
C THR A 379 1.76 -31.22 -28.70
N THR A 380 0.88 -31.89 -27.96
CA THR A 380 0.52 -33.30 -28.10
C THR A 380 -0.98 -33.55 -27.89
N VAL A 381 -1.46 -34.72 -28.31
CA VAL A 381 -2.84 -35.19 -28.12
C VAL A 381 -2.78 -36.59 -27.51
N PRO A 382 -3.67 -36.98 -26.57
CA PRO A 382 -3.71 -38.36 -26.08
C PRO A 382 -4.15 -39.33 -27.18
N PRO A 383 -3.32 -40.28 -27.62
CA PRO A 383 -3.69 -41.22 -28.68
C PRO A 383 -4.73 -42.24 -28.19
N ALA A 384 -5.46 -42.88 -29.10
CA ALA A 384 -6.55 -43.80 -28.75
C ALA A 384 -6.11 -44.90 -27.78
N ASP A 385 -4.93 -45.51 -27.95
CA ASP A 385 -4.42 -46.54 -27.01
C ASP A 385 -4.29 -46.03 -25.56
N THR A 386 -4.02 -44.73 -25.36
CA THR A 386 -4.03 -44.08 -24.04
C THR A 386 -5.45 -43.91 -23.53
N LEU A 387 -6.34 -43.27 -24.30
CA LEU A 387 -7.75 -43.04 -23.94
C LEU A 387 -8.46 -44.37 -23.59
N ASN A 388 -8.23 -45.40 -24.41
CA ASN A 388 -8.84 -46.72 -24.32
C ASN A 388 -8.54 -47.46 -23.00
N ALA A 389 -7.44 -47.13 -22.33
CA ALA A 389 -7.03 -47.74 -21.06
C ALA A 389 -7.91 -47.34 -19.86
N TYR A 390 -8.76 -46.32 -20.02
CA TYR A 390 -9.63 -45.72 -19.00
C TYR A 390 -11.12 -45.91 -19.31
N ASP A 391 -11.96 -45.83 -18.28
CA ASP A 391 -13.41 -45.95 -18.40
C ASP A 391 -14.10 -44.59 -18.55
N VAL A 392 -13.50 -43.54 -17.98
CA VAL A 392 -13.92 -42.14 -18.02
C VAL A 392 -12.74 -41.29 -18.49
N VAL A 393 -12.98 -40.38 -19.43
CA VAL A 393 -12.08 -39.29 -19.81
C VAL A 393 -12.73 -37.97 -19.40
N ILE A 394 -12.02 -37.15 -18.64
CA ILE A 394 -12.37 -35.75 -18.37
C ILE A 394 -11.42 -34.92 -19.23
N TRP A 395 -11.93 -34.02 -20.05
CA TRP A 395 -11.16 -33.17 -20.96
C TRP A 395 -11.34 -31.72 -20.53
N PHE A 396 -10.26 -31.09 -20.05
CA PHE A 396 -10.29 -29.77 -19.44
C PHE A 396 -9.61 -28.75 -20.37
N ALA A 397 -10.42 -27.96 -21.07
CA ALA A 397 -10.02 -27.09 -22.19
C ALA A 397 -9.86 -25.60 -21.82
N GLY A 398 -9.80 -25.28 -20.52
CA GLY A 398 -9.52 -23.92 -20.05
C GLY A 398 -10.62 -22.88 -20.29
N ASP A 399 -10.22 -21.60 -20.34
CA ASP A 399 -11.12 -20.42 -20.43
C ASP A 399 -11.04 -19.67 -21.78
N ASP A 400 -9.98 -19.87 -22.56
CA ASP A 400 -9.64 -18.94 -23.65
C ASP A 400 -9.78 -19.50 -25.08
N GLY A 401 -10.23 -20.76 -25.22
CA GLY A 401 -10.74 -21.33 -26.47
C GLY A 401 -9.80 -21.20 -27.67
N LYS A 402 -8.54 -21.63 -27.52
CA LYS A 402 -7.51 -21.50 -28.57
C LYS A 402 -6.60 -22.73 -28.68
N ALA A 403 -6.45 -23.21 -29.91
CA ALA A 403 -5.48 -24.22 -30.32
C ALA A 403 -5.54 -25.52 -29.49
N LEU A 404 -6.76 -25.94 -29.14
CA LEU A 404 -7.01 -27.06 -28.24
C LEU A 404 -6.63 -28.41 -28.88
N ALA A 405 -6.04 -29.32 -28.10
CA ALA A 405 -5.86 -30.72 -28.45
C ALA A 405 -7.21 -31.44 -28.67
N LEU A 406 -8.31 -30.91 -28.10
CA LEU A 406 -9.69 -31.29 -28.41
C LEU A 406 -9.96 -31.29 -29.93
N TRP A 407 -9.34 -30.37 -30.68
CA TRP A 407 -9.42 -30.25 -32.14
C TRP A 407 -8.14 -30.73 -32.85
N ASN A 408 -7.48 -31.73 -32.24
CA ASN A 408 -6.34 -32.47 -32.77
C ASN A 408 -5.10 -31.59 -33.08
N ILE A 409 -4.99 -30.38 -32.52
CA ILE A 409 -3.98 -29.33 -32.82
C ILE A 409 -4.05 -28.79 -34.27
N ALA A 410 -4.56 -29.59 -35.21
CA ALA A 410 -4.68 -29.27 -36.64
C ALA A 410 -5.93 -28.47 -37.01
N ASP A 411 -6.83 -28.16 -36.06
CA ASP A 411 -8.17 -27.58 -36.29
C ASP A 411 -9.12 -28.57 -37.02
N GLU A 412 -8.98 -29.86 -36.70
CA GLU A 412 -9.67 -31.00 -37.33
C GLU A 412 -10.46 -31.84 -36.30
N ASP A 413 -11.19 -32.86 -36.77
CA ASP A 413 -11.84 -33.85 -35.89
C ASP A 413 -10.79 -34.66 -35.11
N ASN A 414 -11.02 -34.87 -33.82
CA ASN A 414 -10.18 -35.75 -33.01
C ASN A 414 -10.61 -37.22 -33.21
N GLU A 415 -10.02 -37.85 -34.23
CA GLU A 415 -10.29 -39.26 -34.59
C GLU A 415 -9.88 -40.27 -33.49
N ASP A 416 -8.92 -39.94 -32.64
CA ASP A 416 -8.55 -40.78 -31.48
C ASP A 416 -9.67 -40.76 -30.41
N LEU A 417 -10.27 -39.60 -30.15
CA LEU A 417 -11.42 -39.45 -29.24
C LEU A 417 -12.70 -40.09 -29.80
N LYS A 418 -12.93 -39.99 -31.12
CA LYS A 418 -14.01 -40.70 -31.83
C LYS A 418 -13.81 -42.22 -31.70
N THR A 419 -12.59 -42.71 -31.96
CA THR A 419 -12.19 -44.13 -31.81
C THR A 419 -12.38 -44.65 -30.37
N TYR A 420 -12.20 -43.80 -29.37
CA TYR A 420 -12.53 -44.10 -27.96
C TYR A 420 -14.05 -44.27 -27.79
N LEU A 421 -14.85 -43.26 -28.11
CA LEU A 421 -16.30 -43.26 -27.89
C LEU A 421 -17.05 -44.36 -28.67
N ASP A 422 -16.59 -44.70 -29.87
CA ASP A 422 -17.18 -45.71 -30.75
C ASP A 422 -17.23 -47.14 -30.15
N GLN A 423 -16.37 -47.43 -29.18
CA GLN A 423 -16.34 -48.75 -28.50
C GLN A 423 -17.61 -49.04 -27.69
N GLY A 424 -18.39 -48.00 -27.36
CA GLY A 424 -19.61 -48.10 -26.56
C GLY A 424 -19.34 -48.25 -25.07
N ASN A 425 -20.25 -47.73 -24.24
CA ASN A 425 -20.17 -47.75 -22.77
C ASN A 425 -18.97 -46.96 -22.18
N LYS A 426 -18.28 -46.17 -23.00
CA LYS A 426 -17.26 -45.19 -22.59
C LYS A 426 -17.90 -43.91 -22.06
N LYS A 427 -17.14 -43.09 -21.33
CA LYS A 427 -17.64 -41.87 -20.68
C LYS A 427 -16.71 -40.70 -20.93
N LEU A 428 -17.28 -39.56 -21.32
CA LEU A 428 -16.54 -38.32 -21.58
C LEU A 428 -17.18 -37.16 -20.82
N TRP A 429 -16.36 -36.33 -20.20
CA TRP A 429 -16.76 -35.02 -19.66
C TRP A 429 -15.89 -33.94 -20.32
N LEU A 430 -16.48 -33.14 -21.20
CA LEU A 430 -15.84 -31.93 -21.74
C LEU A 430 -16.12 -30.77 -20.79
N ILE A 431 -15.09 -29.99 -20.45
CA ILE A 431 -15.17 -28.84 -19.54
C ILE A 431 -14.34 -27.69 -20.12
N GLY A 432 -14.93 -26.51 -20.31
CA GLY A 432 -14.20 -25.29 -20.67
C GLY A 432 -15.11 -24.17 -21.16
N SER A 433 -14.56 -22.97 -21.29
CA SER A 433 -15.21 -21.82 -21.98
C SER A 433 -14.74 -21.76 -23.45
N ASP A 434 -15.55 -21.17 -24.34
CA ASP A 434 -15.19 -20.79 -25.72
C ASP A 434 -14.62 -21.92 -26.62
N TRP A 435 -14.81 -23.20 -26.26
CA TRP A 435 -14.19 -24.33 -26.98
C TRP A 435 -14.87 -24.67 -28.30
N LEU A 436 -16.13 -24.28 -28.51
CA LEU A 436 -16.73 -24.28 -29.85
C LEU A 436 -16.25 -23.07 -30.67
N TYR A 437 -15.97 -21.94 -30.03
CA TYR A 437 -15.37 -20.78 -30.69
C TYR A 437 -13.99 -21.10 -31.27
N ASP A 438 -13.15 -21.89 -30.57
CA ASP A 438 -11.82 -22.28 -31.06
C ASP A 438 -11.89 -22.85 -32.48
N ARG A 439 -12.85 -23.72 -32.78
CA ARG A 439 -12.99 -24.36 -34.10
C ARG A 439 -13.92 -23.61 -35.06
N TYR A 440 -15.13 -23.26 -34.63
CA TYR A 440 -16.17 -22.71 -35.51
C TYR A 440 -16.07 -21.17 -35.66
N LYS A 441 -15.23 -20.51 -34.84
CA LYS A 441 -14.84 -19.08 -34.89
C LYS A 441 -15.99 -18.05 -34.77
N LYS A 442 -17.26 -18.46 -34.74
CA LYS A 442 -18.44 -17.59 -34.54
C LYS A 442 -19.76 -18.38 -34.33
N ALA A 443 -20.62 -17.90 -33.44
CA ALA A 443 -22.05 -18.23 -33.36
C ALA A 443 -22.96 -17.30 -34.22
N PRO A 444 -24.12 -17.74 -34.72
CA PRO A 444 -24.61 -19.11 -34.66
C PRO A 444 -24.01 -19.99 -35.76
N ASP A 445 -23.80 -21.28 -35.46
CA ASP A 445 -23.49 -22.35 -36.41
C ASP A 445 -24.32 -23.61 -36.11
N SER A 446 -24.56 -24.47 -37.10
CA SER A 446 -25.52 -25.58 -37.02
C SER A 446 -24.94 -26.89 -37.56
N PHE A 447 -25.08 -27.96 -36.78
CA PHE A 447 -24.47 -29.26 -37.04
C PHE A 447 -25.54 -30.29 -37.48
N ALA A 448 -25.10 -31.35 -38.17
CA ALA A 448 -25.94 -32.42 -38.68
C ALA A 448 -25.28 -33.80 -38.54
N GLU A 449 -26.04 -34.87 -38.83
CA GLU A 449 -25.55 -36.26 -38.84
C GLU A 449 -24.26 -36.38 -39.70
N GLY A 450 -23.16 -36.76 -39.05
CA GLY A 450 -21.80 -36.78 -39.62
C GLY A 450 -20.84 -35.72 -39.07
N ASP A 451 -21.33 -34.70 -38.36
CA ASP A 451 -20.49 -33.71 -37.65
C ASP A 451 -20.17 -34.19 -36.23
N MET A 452 -18.92 -34.03 -35.78
CA MET A 452 -18.47 -34.50 -34.45
C MET A 452 -19.32 -33.94 -33.29
N CYS A 453 -19.70 -32.66 -33.37
CA CYS A 453 -20.57 -32.01 -32.37
C CYS A 453 -21.97 -32.63 -32.30
N TYR A 454 -22.52 -33.07 -33.43
CA TYR A 454 -23.85 -33.68 -33.52
C TYR A 454 -23.82 -35.14 -33.05
N ASP A 455 -22.91 -35.94 -33.63
CA ASP A 455 -22.87 -37.39 -33.47
C ASP A 455 -22.31 -37.83 -32.11
N TYR A 456 -21.42 -37.04 -31.48
CA TYR A 456 -20.70 -37.43 -30.25
C TYR A 456 -20.99 -36.50 -29.07
N PHE A 457 -21.08 -35.19 -29.27
CA PHE A 457 -21.22 -34.23 -28.16
C PHE A 457 -22.68 -33.83 -27.84
N GLY A 458 -23.64 -34.27 -28.66
CA GLY A 458 -25.07 -34.05 -28.45
C GLY A 458 -25.57 -32.65 -28.82
N ILE A 459 -24.85 -31.92 -29.69
CA ILE A 459 -25.08 -30.50 -30.00
C ILE A 459 -25.69 -30.36 -31.41
N ALA A 460 -26.90 -29.78 -31.50
CA ALA A 460 -27.54 -29.49 -32.78
C ALA A 460 -27.12 -28.12 -33.35
N SER A 461 -26.89 -27.13 -32.49
CA SER A 461 -26.33 -25.83 -32.89
C SER A 461 -25.58 -25.15 -31.75
N TYR A 462 -24.55 -24.42 -32.13
CA TYR A 462 -23.90 -23.38 -31.36
C TYR A 462 -24.69 -22.08 -31.62
N ASP A 463 -25.50 -21.61 -30.67
CA ASP A 463 -26.48 -20.53 -30.94
C ASP A 463 -25.96 -19.13 -30.60
N VAL A 464 -25.24 -18.99 -29.49
CA VAL A 464 -24.80 -17.70 -28.93
C VAL A 464 -23.48 -17.82 -28.16
N GLN A 465 -22.75 -16.72 -28.05
CA GLN A 465 -21.62 -16.56 -27.12
C GLN A 465 -21.88 -15.39 -26.16
N THR A 466 -21.73 -15.58 -24.84
CA THR A 466 -22.02 -14.56 -23.79
C THR A 466 -21.03 -13.39 -23.70
N TYR A 467 -20.36 -13.07 -24.80
CA TYR A 467 -19.57 -11.83 -24.94
C TYR A 467 -19.87 -11.11 -26.25
N ALA A 468 -20.00 -11.83 -27.36
CA ALA A 468 -20.40 -11.24 -28.64
C ALA A 468 -21.87 -10.78 -28.65
N ASP A 469 -22.79 -11.61 -28.15
CA ASP A 469 -24.20 -11.55 -28.57
C ASP A 469 -25.17 -10.90 -27.54
N ASP A 470 -24.75 -10.74 -26.29
CA ASP A 470 -25.54 -10.11 -25.21
C ASP A 470 -25.24 -8.61 -24.99
N ASN A 471 -24.42 -8.01 -25.87
CA ASN A 471 -23.79 -6.68 -25.74
C ASN A 471 -22.63 -6.60 -24.72
N LYS A 472 -21.91 -7.70 -24.49
CA LYS A 472 -20.77 -7.84 -23.56
C LYS A 472 -21.15 -7.72 -22.09
N GLN A 473 -22.36 -8.15 -21.74
CA GLN A 473 -22.77 -8.18 -20.33
C GLN A 473 -22.06 -9.33 -19.64
N GLY A 474 -22.29 -10.55 -20.13
CA GLY A 474 -22.03 -11.83 -19.50
C GLY A 474 -23.26 -12.35 -18.75
N VAL A 475 -23.22 -13.61 -18.34
CA VAL A 475 -24.27 -14.29 -17.55
C VAL A 475 -23.84 -14.47 -16.09
N THR A 476 -24.66 -14.10 -15.11
CA THR A 476 -24.26 -14.08 -13.68
C THR A 476 -24.37 -15.43 -12.97
N GLU A 477 -25.19 -16.34 -13.49
CA GLU A 477 -25.48 -17.65 -12.91
C GLU A 477 -25.90 -18.66 -13.99
N LEU A 478 -26.01 -19.94 -13.63
CA LEU A 478 -26.66 -20.97 -14.46
C LEU A 478 -27.75 -21.68 -13.64
N ASP A 479 -28.97 -21.70 -14.17
CA ASP A 479 -30.09 -22.45 -13.58
C ASP A 479 -29.91 -23.96 -13.87
N LEU A 480 -30.05 -24.79 -12.83
CA LEU A 480 -30.03 -26.26 -12.95
C LEU A 480 -31.34 -26.77 -13.56
N VAL A 481 -31.25 -27.60 -14.59
CA VAL A 481 -32.41 -28.27 -15.19
C VAL A 481 -32.82 -29.47 -14.32
N PRO A 482 -34.06 -29.54 -13.80
CA PRO A 482 -34.45 -30.58 -12.86
C PRO A 482 -34.47 -32.00 -13.44
N GLY A 483 -33.88 -32.96 -12.70
CA GLY A 483 -33.88 -34.39 -13.05
C GLY A 483 -32.68 -34.85 -13.88
N THR A 484 -31.62 -34.06 -13.91
CA THR A 484 -30.36 -34.28 -14.65
C THR A 484 -29.29 -34.92 -13.74
N PRO A 485 -28.07 -35.21 -14.24
CA PRO A 485 -27.03 -35.88 -13.45
C PRO A 485 -26.48 -35.13 -12.23
N VAL A 486 -26.69 -33.81 -12.13
CA VAL A 486 -26.35 -32.99 -10.96
C VAL A 486 -27.66 -32.64 -10.24
N THR A 487 -27.70 -32.79 -8.91
CA THR A 487 -28.97 -32.84 -8.16
C THR A 487 -29.21 -31.74 -7.14
N ASP A 488 -28.17 -31.22 -6.48
CA ASP A 488 -28.34 -30.25 -5.38
C ASP A 488 -27.74 -28.84 -5.64
N VAL A 489 -26.92 -28.66 -6.69
CA VAL A 489 -26.26 -27.38 -7.02
C VAL A 489 -27.16 -26.48 -7.89
N ASN A 490 -27.95 -25.59 -7.27
CA ASN A 490 -28.85 -24.69 -7.99
C ASN A 490 -29.07 -23.31 -7.32
N PRO A 491 -28.88 -22.17 -8.03
CA PRO A 491 -28.17 -22.03 -9.31
C PRO A 491 -26.65 -22.09 -9.10
N ILE A 492 -25.88 -22.46 -10.15
CA ILE A 492 -24.44 -22.16 -10.14
C ILE A 492 -24.30 -20.65 -10.18
N THR A 493 -23.80 -20.06 -9.10
CA THR A 493 -23.52 -18.62 -9.04
C THR A 493 -22.04 -18.42 -9.37
N PHE A 494 -21.74 -17.74 -10.47
CA PHE A 494 -20.35 -17.50 -10.82
C PHE A 494 -19.72 -16.56 -9.81
N GLY A 495 -18.60 -17.01 -9.22
CA GLY A 495 -17.96 -16.28 -8.14
C GLY A 495 -17.43 -14.92 -8.59
N THR A 496 -16.99 -14.11 -7.62
CA THR A 496 -16.28 -12.85 -7.86
C THR A 496 -14.84 -13.06 -8.37
N THR A 497 -14.57 -14.20 -9.01
CA THR A 497 -13.29 -14.71 -9.56
C THR A 497 -12.76 -13.93 -10.77
N GLY A 498 -13.46 -12.87 -11.18
CA GLY A 498 -12.87 -11.79 -11.97
C GLY A 498 -13.44 -10.42 -11.58
N GLY A 499 -13.65 -10.19 -10.29
CA GLY A 499 -13.74 -8.85 -9.74
C GLY A 499 -12.55 -8.04 -10.25
N THR A 500 -12.82 -6.88 -10.83
CA THR A 500 -11.73 -6.00 -11.27
C THR A 500 -10.96 -5.58 -10.03
N ARG A 501 -9.63 -5.80 -10.06
CA ARG A 501 -8.65 -5.33 -9.08
C ARG A 501 -9.01 -3.94 -8.54
N GLN A 502 -9.33 -3.85 -7.24
CA GLN A 502 -10.05 -2.68 -6.69
C GLN A 502 -9.57 -2.28 -5.29
N GLY A 503 -9.01 -3.18 -4.48
CA GLY A 503 -8.58 -2.85 -3.12
C GLY A 503 -7.48 -1.80 -3.07
N VAL A 504 -6.44 -1.93 -3.92
CA VAL A 504 -5.26 -1.03 -4.06
C VAL A 504 -4.88 -0.33 -2.73
N PRO A 505 -4.52 -1.11 -1.68
CA PRO A 505 -4.40 -0.58 -0.34
C PRO A 505 -3.18 0.31 -0.20
N SER A 506 -3.34 1.43 0.51
CA SER A 506 -2.24 2.31 0.84
C SER A 506 -2.25 2.63 2.32
N ILE A 507 -1.10 2.41 2.96
CA ILE A 507 -0.90 2.65 4.39
C ILE A 507 0.16 3.73 4.64
N ALA A 508 -0.03 4.42 5.75
CA ALA A 508 0.93 5.31 6.38
C ALA A 508 0.74 5.24 7.90
N THR A 509 1.71 5.74 8.65
CA THR A 509 1.68 5.83 10.11
C THR A 509 1.74 7.27 10.55
N ASP A 510 1.05 7.61 11.64
CA ASP A 510 1.13 8.94 12.23
C ASP A 510 2.30 9.07 13.24
N PRO A 511 2.62 10.30 13.71
CA PRO A 511 3.70 10.49 14.68
C PRO A 511 3.55 9.75 16.01
N SER A 512 2.34 9.30 16.40
CA SER A 512 2.12 8.42 17.56
C SER A 512 2.39 6.94 17.24
N GLY A 513 2.33 6.54 15.97
CA GLY A 513 2.51 5.17 15.49
C GLY A 513 1.21 4.42 15.22
N ASN A 514 0.05 5.10 15.20
CA ASN A 514 -1.19 4.49 14.73
C ASN A 514 -1.08 4.20 13.23
N LEU A 515 -1.66 3.11 12.76
CA LEU A 515 -1.68 2.75 11.34
C LEU A 515 -2.92 3.37 10.68
N HIS A 516 -2.73 4.05 9.56
CA HIS A 516 -3.79 4.66 8.76
C HIS A 516 -3.88 3.93 7.42
N LEU A 517 -5.08 3.51 7.04
CA LEU A 517 -5.37 2.79 5.79
C LEU A 517 -6.27 3.65 4.91
N VAL A 518 -5.96 3.68 3.61
CA VAL A 518 -6.91 4.07 2.56
C VAL A 518 -7.00 2.97 1.52
N TYR A 519 -8.22 2.73 1.03
CA TYR A 519 -8.55 1.71 0.03
C TYR A 519 -9.76 2.17 -0.79
N TYR A 520 -10.03 1.51 -1.93
CA TYR A 520 -11.32 1.64 -2.60
C TYR A 520 -12.21 0.44 -2.23
N ASP A 521 -13.45 0.70 -1.82
CA ASP A 521 -14.42 -0.35 -1.52
C ASP A 521 -15.31 -0.65 -2.72
N ALA A 522 -15.29 -1.90 -3.19
CA ALA A 522 -16.02 -2.36 -4.37
C ALA A 522 -17.56 -2.23 -4.25
N LYS A 523 -18.09 -2.33 -3.02
CA LYS A 523 -19.53 -2.32 -2.74
C LYS A 523 -20.13 -0.92 -2.70
N THR A 524 -19.52 0.00 -1.95
CA THR A 524 -19.94 1.41 -1.92
C THR A 524 -19.41 2.21 -3.09
N LYS A 525 -18.32 1.74 -3.74
CA LYS A 525 -17.63 2.36 -4.86
C LYS A 525 -17.04 3.74 -4.52
N HIS A 526 -16.41 3.80 -3.35
CA HIS A 526 -15.84 5.02 -2.77
C HIS A 526 -14.42 4.79 -2.25
N ILE A 527 -13.64 5.87 -2.16
CA ILE A 527 -12.35 5.88 -1.45
C ILE A 527 -12.65 5.97 0.04
N LEU A 528 -12.33 4.90 0.78
CA LEU A 528 -12.58 4.79 2.21
C LEU A 528 -11.27 4.87 3.00
N TYR A 529 -11.36 5.46 4.20
CA TYR A 529 -10.24 5.67 5.12
C TYR A 529 -10.57 5.19 6.53
N GLN A 530 -9.61 4.55 7.20
CA GLN A 530 -9.70 4.08 8.58
C GLN A 530 -8.37 4.23 9.33
N ILE A 531 -8.44 4.31 10.65
CA ILE A 531 -7.28 4.28 11.56
C ILE A 531 -7.36 3.02 12.42
N PHE A 532 -6.23 2.35 12.63
CA PHE A 532 -6.06 1.27 13.61
C PHE A 532 -5.27 1.78 14.82
N ASP A 533 -5.89 1.71 16.01
CA ASP A 533 -5.32 2.22 17.27
C ASP A 533 -4.38 1.22 17.99
N GLY A 534 -4.02 0.13 17.33
CA GLY A 534 -3.31 -1.01 17.92
C GLY A 534 -4.22 -2.09 18.50
N SER A 535 -5.54 -1.88 18.51
CA SER A 535 -6.54 -2.85 18.98
C SER A 535 -7.78 -2.97 18.09
N THR A 536 -8.26 -1.88 17.50
CA THR A 536 -9.47 -1.84 16.65
C THR A 536 -9.33 -0.81 15.53
N TRP A 537 -10.09 -1.04 14.44
CA TRP A 537 -10.25 -0.07 13.36
C TRP A 537 -11.39 0.90 13.64
N THR A 538 -11.21 2.18 13.31
CA THR A 538 -12.30 3.17 13.28
C THR A 538 -13.36 2.81 12.23
N ALA A 539 -14.56 3.38 12.36
CA ALA A 539 -15.55 3.33 11.28
C ALA A 539 -14.97 3.94 9.98
N PRO A 540 -15.28 3.38 8.78
CA PRO A 540 -14.82 3.94 7.51
C PRO A 540 -15.33 5.36 7.25
N VAL A 541 -14.44 6.22 6.74
CA VAL A 541 -14.75 7.58 6.29
C VAL A 541 -14.58 7.66 4.77
N GLN A 542 -15.63 8.09 4.06
CA GLN A 542 -15.57 8.37 2.62
C GLN A 542 -14.79 9.67 2.36
N LEU A 543 -13.83 9.63 1.43
CA LEU A 543 -12.94 10.77 1.11
C LEU A 543 -13.23 11.46 -0.23
N ASP A 544 -13.95 10.80 -1.14
CA ASP A 544 -14.40 11.33 -2.42
C ASP A 544 -15.82 11.92 -2.35
N THR A 545 -16.21 12.65 -3.38
CA THR A 545 -17.59 13.12 -3.60
C THR A 545 -18.16 12.62 -4.93
N CYS A 546 -17.73 11.44 -5.39
CA CYS A 546 -18.01 10.93 -6.72
C CYS A 546 -19.27 10.07 -6.73
N SER A 547 -20.26 10.41 -7.57
CA SER A 547 -21.55 9.69 -7.61
C SER A 547 -21.62 8.52 -8.59
N ASN A 548 -20.55 8.24 -9.35
CA ASN A 548 -20.52 7.19 -10.39
C ASN A 548 -19.62 5.99 -10.07
N GLY A 549 -18.72 6.10 -9.09
CA GLY A 549 -17.82 5.03 -8.65
C GLY A 549 -16.63 4.72 -9.57
N ASP A 550 -16.34 5.54 -10.59
CA ASP A 550 -15.14 5.38 -11.45
C ASP A 550 -13.93 6.07 -10.77
N LEU A 551 -13.49 5.41 -9.68
CA LEU A 551 -12.38 5.78 -8.79
C LEU A 551 -11.34 4.64 -8.79
N ASP A 552 -10.05 4.96 -8.60
CA ASP A 552 -8.95 3.99 -8.67
C ASP A 552 -7.69 4.52 -7.94
N ARG A 553 -6.78 3.64 -7.55
CA ARG A 553 -5.43 3.91 -6.97
C ARG A 553 -5.36 5.01 -5.89
N PRO A 554 -5.98 4.82 -4.71
CA PRO A 554 -5.74 5.71 -3.58
C PRO A 554 -4.30 5.62 -3.08
N ASN A 555 -3.76 6.71 -2.54
CA ASN A 555 -2.43 6.72 -1.95
C ASN A 555 -2.35 7.73 -0.79
N ILE A 556 -1.84 7.29 0.37
CA ILE A 556 -1.81 8.09 1.61
C ILE A 556 -0.37 8.47 2.00
N SER A 557 -0.19 9.67 2.52
CA SER A 557 1.01 10.08 3.24
C SER A 557 0.62 10.92 4.46
N ILE A 558 1.45 10.90 5.51
CA ILE A 558 1.20 11.62 6.77
C ILE A 558 2.45 12.43 7.11
N ASP A 559 2.23 13.61 7.67
CA ASP A 559 3.31 14.52 8.06
C ASP A 559 3.62 14.53 9.57
N PRO A 560 4.77 15.07 9.98
CA PRO A 560 5.21 15.09 11.38
C PRO A 560 4.26 15.80 12.38
N ASN A 561 3.25 16.53 11.89
CA ASN A 561 2.26 17.26 12.68
C ASN A 561 0.85 16.66 12.58
N TYR A 562 0.72 15.38 12.17
CA TYR A 562 -0.56 14.66 11.97
C TYR A 562 -1.41 15.16 10.78
N GLY A 563 -0.83 15.95 9.86
CA GLY A 563 -1.49 16.24 8.59
C GLY A 563 -1.58 14.98 7.72
N VAL A 564 -2.78 14.60 7.29
CA VAL A 564 -3.03 13.43 6.41
C VAL A 564 -3.31 13.93 5.00
N TYR A 565 -2.71 13.27 4.01
CA TYR A 565 -2.78 13.60 2.59
C TYR A 565 -3.17 12.33 1.84
N VAL A 566 -4.26 12.39 1.07
CA VAL A 566 -4.72 11.25 0.26
C VAL A 566 -4.91 11.71 -1.18
N THR A 567 -4.29 11.02 -2.13
CA THR A 567 -4.55 11.16 -3.58
C THR A 567 -5.34 9.96 -4.10
N TRP A 568 -6.06 10.12 -5.22
CA TRP A 568 -6.68 9.02 -5.98
C TRP A 568 -6.89 9.41 -7.45
N ILE A 569 -7.17 8.45 -8.33
CA ILE A 569 -7.69 8.69 -9.68
C ILE A 569 -9.22 8.77 -9.60
N GLN A 570 -9.82 9.79 -10.21
CA GLN A 570 -11.27 9.91 -10.40
C GLN A 570 -11.59 10.33 -11.83
N LYS A 571 -12.66 9.78 -12.40
CA LYS A 571 -13.15 10.18 -13.72
C LYS A 571 -14.14 11.35 -13.65
N VAL A 572 -13.87 12.37 -14.45
CA VAL A 572 -14.73 13.52 -14.71
C VAL A 572 -15.16 13.42 -16.17
N ASP A 573 -16.47 13.24 -16.40
CA ASP A 573 -17.06 12.90 -17.70
C ASP A 573 -16.38 11.69 -18.38
N THR A 574 -15.46 11.93 -19.32
CA THR A 574 -14.69 10.91 -20.04
C THR A 574 -13.22 10.83 -19.62
N ILE A 575 -12.73 11.76 -18.81
CA ILE A 575 -11.30 11.94 -18.51
C ILE A 575 -11.00 11.56 -17.06
N ARG A 576 -10.03 10.68 -16.84
CA ARG A 576 -9.46 10.36 -15.52
C ARG A 576 -8.46 11.45 -15.11
N GLN A 577 -8.59 11.94 -13.89
CA GLN A 577 -7.76 12.97 -13.27
C GLN A 577 -7.25 12.50 -11.91
N VAL A 578 -6.12 13.02 -11.45
CA VAL A 578 -5.70 12.95 -10.04
C VAL A 578 -6.54 13.91 -9.21
N PHE A 579 -7.15 13.40 -8.15
CA PHE A 579 -7.78 14.15 -7.08
C PHE A 579 -7.03 13.95 -5.77
N TYR A 580 -7.27 14.82 -4.79
CA TYR A 580 -6.77 14.69 -3.43
C TYR A 580 -7.74 15.22 -2.38
N ASN A 581 -7.57 14.78 -1.13
CA ASN A 581 -8.21 15.33 0.06
C ASN A 581 -7.15 15.42 1.16
N THR A 582 -7.37 16.30 2.14
CA THR A 582 -6.43 16.52 3.25
C THR A 582 -7.16 16.69 4.57
N SER A 583 -6.55 16.19 5.64
CA SER A 583 -6.98 16.40 7.01
C SER A 583 -5.86 17.08 7.82
N PRO A 584 -6.11 18.22 8.49
CA PRO A 584 -5.11 18.91 9.30
C PRO A 584 -5.07 18.42 10.76
N ASP A 585 -5.84 17.39 11.14
CA ASP A 585 -6.08 17.02 12.55
C ASP A 585 -5.99 15.51 12.85
N GLY A 586 -5.33 14.74 11.99
CA GLY A 586 -5.18 13.28 12.13
C GLY A 586 -6.39 12.49 11.63
N GLY A 587 -7.10 12.97 10.60
CA GLY A 587 -8.21 12.30 9.94
C GLY A 587 -9.60 12.56 10.52
N LYS A 588 -9.74 13.49 11.47
CA LYS A 588 -11.00 13.76 12.20
C LYS A 588 -11.90 14.71 11.42
N THR A 589 -11.31 15.69 10.74
CA THR A 589 -11.98 16.57 9.78
C THR A 589 -11.19 16.66 8.47
N TRP A 590 -11.89 16.90 7.37
CA TRP A 590 -11.34 16.88 6.01
C TRP A 590 -11.67 18.17 5.27
N ASN A 591 -10.69 18.73 4.56
CA ASN A 591 -10.80 20.01 3.85
C ASN A 591 -11.72 19.93 2.60
N GLY A 592 -11.99 18.72 2.11
CA GLY A 592 -12.81 18.46 0.93
C GLY A 592 -11.96 18.08 -0.28
N SER A 593 -12.54 17.27 -1.18
CA SER A 593 -11.86 16.76 -2.36
C SER A 593 -11.56 17.88 -3.38
N ALA A 594 -10.33 17.93 -3.89
CA ALA A 594 -9.87 18.87 -4.90
C ALA A 594 -9.15 18.15 -6.05
N GLN A 595 -9.22 18.70 -7.26
CA GLN A 595 -8.52 18.16 -8.43
C GLN A 595 -7.07 18.67 -8.48
N LEU A 596 -6.12 17.82 -8.88
CA LEU A 596 -4.69 18.13 -8.97
C LEU A 596 -4.21 18.19 -10.44
N SER A 597 -4.48 17.14 -11.24
CA SER A 597 -4.13 17.12 -12.66
C SER A 597 -5.15 17.90 -13.50
N HIS A 598 -4.76 18.26 -14.73
CA HIS A 598 -5.61 19.02 -15.65
C HIS A 598 -5.53 18.41 -17.07
N ALA A 599 -5.60 17.08 -17.15
CA ALA A 599 -5.50 16.34 -18.40
C ALA A 599 -6.63 16.73 -19.38
N GLU A 600 -6.26 17.09 -20.61
CA GLU A 600 -7.22 17.50 -21.66
C GLU A 600 -7.58 16.37 -22.64
N TYR A 601 -6.87 15.24 -22.58
CA TYR A 601 -6.81 14.25 -23.66
C TYR A 601 -7.01 12.81 -23.18
N VAL A 602 -7.58 11.96 -24.04
CA VAL A 602 -7.68 10.51 -23.83
C VAL A 602 -7.17 9.74 -25.03
N ASN A 603 -6.46 8.63 -24.78
CA ASN A 603 -5.92 7.76 -25.82
C ASN A 603 -7.02 6.91 -26.50
N GLN A 604 -6.63 6.09 -27.49
CA GLN A 604 -7.55 5.23 -28.23
C GLN A 604 -8.31 4.18 -27.39
N TYR A 605 -7.90 3.96 -26.13
CA TYR A 605 -8.53 3.08 -25.15
C TYR A 605 -9.37 3.85 -24.09
N GLY A 606 -9.50 5.17 -24.23
CA GLY A 606 -10.21 6.03 -23.28
C GLY A 606 -9.41 6.42 -22.02
N ASN A 607 -8.11 6.08 -21.97
CA ASN A 607 -7.27 6.34 -20.80
C ASN A 607 -6.55 7.70 -20.90
N SER A 608 -6.38 8.34 -19.75
CA SER A 608 -5.86 9.72 -19.59
C SER A 608 -4.72 9.74 -18.58
N VAL A 609 -5.03 9.53 -17.30
CA VAL A 609 -4.07 9.52 -16.19
C VAL A 609 -3.90 8.13 -15.61
N PHE A 610 -2.66 7.78 -15.24
CA PHE A 610 -2.31 6.58 -14.46
C PHE A 610 -1.33 6.91 -13.32
N ASN A 611 -1.34 6.06 -12.29
CA ASN A 611 -0.37 6.00 -11.20
C ASN A 611 -0.05 7.33 -10.49
N PRO A 612 -1.03 7.99 -9.84
CA PRO A 612 -0.74 8.98 -8.82
C PRO A 612 -0.02 8.32 -7.64
N THR A 613 1.22 8.73 -7.36
CA THR A 613 1.96 8.30 -6.16
C THR A 613 2.31 9.52 -5.31
N ILE A 614 2.25 9.36 -3.98
CA ILE A 614 2.59 10.41 -3.02
C ILE A 614 3.82 10.00 -2.20
N GLY A 615 4.81 10.90 -2.10
CA GLY A 615 6.08 10.61 -1.42
C GLY A 615 5.90 10.21 0.04
N ARG A 616 6.69 9.23 0.53
CA ARG A 616 6.54 8.62 1.87
C ARG A 616 6.67 9.59 3.04
N LYS A 617 7.52 10.62 2.92
CA LYS A 617 7.74 11.62 3.97
C LYS A 617 7.34 13.00 3.46
N VAL A 618 6.14 13.43 3.84
CA VAL A 618 5.71 14.82 3.71
C VAL A 618 6.64 15.70 4.55
N ARG A 619 7.06 16.86 4.00
CA ARG A 619 8.04 17.74 4.65
C ARG A 619 7.41 19.09 5.02
N PRO A 620 7.69 19.67 6.20
CA PRO A 620 7.28 21.04 6.52
C PRO A 620 8.01 22.07 5.64
N ALA A 621 7.56 23.31 5.64
CA ALA A 621 8.22 24.38 4.87
C ALA A 621 9.58 24.76 5.48
N ILE A 622 10.58 24.95 4.62
CA ILE A 622 11.89 25.46 4.98
C ILE A 622 12.15 26.73 4.14
N GLU A 623 12.25 27.87 4.83
CA GLU A 623 12.38 29.18 4.21
C GLU A 623 13.60 29.25 3.28
N GLY A 624 13.40 29.75 2.06
CA GLY A 624 14.44 29.84 1.03
C GLY A 624 14.82 28.51 0.36
N VAL A 625 14.24 27.37 0.76
CA VAL A 625 14.56 26.04 0.20
C VAL A 625 13.35 25.42 -0.51
N PHE A 626 12.24 25.16 0.20
CA PHE A 626 10.99 24.67 -0.39
C PHE A 626 9.79 24.95 0.55
N LYS A 627 8.60 25.22 -0.02
CA LYS A 627 7.41 25.67 0.74
C LYS A 627 6.63 24.52 1.44
N GLY A 628 7.28 23.42 1.77
CA GLY A 628 6.68 22.26 2.45
C GLY A 628 5.63 21.52 1.61
N GLY A 629 4.97 20.51 2.18
CA GLY A 629 3.89 19.76 1.56
C GLY A 629 4.29 18.37 1.11
N ALA A 630 3.39 17.72 0.38
CA ALA A 630 3.55 16.36 -0.12
C ALA A 630 3.82 16.38 -1.63
N ASP A 631 4.91 15.74 -2.03
CA ASP A 631 5.32 15.59 -3.43
C ASP A 631 4.48 14.49 -4.09
N VAL A 632 3.91 14.78 -5.28
CA VAL A 632 2.99 13.90 -6.01
C VAL A 632 3.43 13.77 -7.46
N THR A 633 3.45 12.55 -7.97
CA THR A 633 3.79 12.20 -9.36
C THR A 633 2.67 11.40 -10.02
N TRP A 634 2.46 11.54 -11.32
CA TRP A 634 1.59 10.67 -12.13
C TRP A 634 2.06 10.63 -13.59
N THR A 635 1.41 9.81 -14.40
CA THR A 635 1.63 9.78 -15.85
C THR A 635 0.36 10.19 -16.59
N GLU A 636 0.49 11.01 -17.62
CA GLU A 636 -0.62 11.68 -18.30
C GLU A 636 -0.50 11.58 -19.83
N TRP A 637 -1.52 11.04 -20.50
CA TRP A 637 -1.51 10.87 -21.95
C TRP A 637 -1.60 12.21 -22.66
N ASN A 638 -0.73 12.45 -23.63
CA ASN A 638 -0.74 13.68 -24.40
C ASN A 638 -0.28 13.43 -25.84
N PRO A 639 -1.02 13.86 -26.88
CA PRO A 639 -0.63 13.68 -28.28
C PRO A 639 0.62 14.49 -28.69
N ASN A 640 1.14 15.34 -27.80
CA ASN A 640 2.40 16.08 -28.00
C ASN A 640 3.62 15.39 -27.34
N SER A 641 3.44 14.34 -26.54
CA SER A 641 4.55 13.53 -26.02
C SER A 641 5.08 12.60 -27.13
N SER A 642 6.40 12.48 -27.25
CA SER A 642 7.03 11.61 -28.24
C SER A 642 6.91 10.12 -27.89
N LEU A 643 6.79 9.78 -26.60
CA LEU A 643 6.49 8.44 -26.10
C LEU A 643 4.98 8.21 -25.82
N GLY A 644 4.19 9.27 -25.84
CA GLY A 644 2.73 9.27 -25.70
C GLY A 644 2.22 9.67 -24.32
N TYR A 645 3.02 9.52 -23.25
CA TYR A 645 2.72 10.05 -21.92
C TYR A 645 3.77 11.05 -21.46
N TYR A 646 3.35 12.04 -20.68
CA TYR A 646 4.24 12.82 -19.83
C TYR A 646 4.33 12.18 -18.45
N LEU A 647 5.52 12.19 -17.87
CA LEU A 647 5.70 12.05 -16.43
C LEU A 647 5.48 13.44 -15.80
N MET A 648 4.51 13.51 -14.91
CA MET A 648 4.00 14.74 -14.31
C MET A 648 4.40 14.80 -12.83
N TYR A 649 4.62 16.02 -12.35
CA TYR A 649 4.80 16.32 -10.93
C TYR A 649 3.92 17.50 -10.51
N ALA A 650 3.33 17.37 -9.33
CA ALA A 650 2.75 18.47 -8.57
C ALA A 650 3.02 18.29 -7.07
N ARG A 651 2.52 19.22 -6.26
CA ARG A 651 2.71 19.20 -4.81
C ARG A 651 1.43 19.65 -4.10
N ILE A 652 0.97 18.85 -3.15
CA ILE A 652 -0.12 19.25 -2.25
C ILE A 652 0.47 20.17 -1.17
N PRO A 653 -0.07 21.39 -0.95
CA PRO A 653 0.42 22.30 0.08
C PRO A 653 0.39 21.69 1.48
N TYR A 654 1.33 22.09 2.34
CA TYR A 654 1.44 21.59 3.71
C TYR A 654 0.19 21.95 4.53
N VAL A 655 -0.56 20.94 4.98
CA VAL A 655 -1.73 21.09 5.86
C VAL A 655 -1.44 20.79 7.33
N GLY A 656 -0.28 20.21 7.63
CA GLY A 656 0.23 19.94 8.99
C GLY A 656 0.62 21.20 9.74
N ALA A 657 -0.29 22.15 9.87
CA ALA A 657 -0.31 22.93 11.09
C ALA A 657 -0.43 21.96 12.28
N LEU A 658 0.10 22.34 13.44
CA LEU A 658 -0.40 21.78 14.69
C LEU A 658 -1.94 21.86 14.68
N SER A 659 -2.61 20.92 15.35
CA SER A 659 -3.92 21.18 15.92
C SER A 659 -3.78 22.21 17.04
N LYS A 660 -3.45 23.45 16.66
CA LYS A 660 -3.35 24.64 17.51
C LYS A 660 -4.70 24.77 18.20
N PRO A 661 -4.76 24.65 19.54
CA PRO A 661 -6.00 24.91 20.24
C PRO A 661 -6.26 26.41 20.11
N SER A 662 -7.15 26.79 19.19
CA SER A 662 -7.49 28.17 18.86
C SER A 662 -8.31 28.79 20.00
N GLY A 663 -7.61 29.09 21.10
CA GLY A 663 -8.20 29.48 22.36
C GLY A 663 -7.42 29.06 23.61
N MET A 664 -6.33 28.27 23.51
CA MET A 664 -5.46 28.00 24.66
C MET A 664 -4.86 29.31 25.19
N LYS A 665 -5.30 29.72 26.38
CA LYS A 665 -4.77 30.88 27.09
C LYS A 665 -3.60 30.44 27.96
N ILE A 666 -2.48 31.12 27.84
CA ILE A 666 -1.31 30.92 28.69
C ILE A 666 -1.21 32.05 29.70
N LEU A 667 -1.03 31.73 30.99
CA LEU A 667 -0.49 32.67 31.97
C LEU A 667 1.02 32.45 32.02
N LEU A 668 1.81 33.45 31.64
CA LEU A 668 3.25 33.45 31.84
C LEU A 668 3.52 34.17 33.16
N VAL A 669 3.91 33.41 34.18
CA VAL A 669 4.30 33.92 35.49
C VAL A 669 5.81 34.16 35.45
N ASP A 670 6.17 35.42 35.59
CA ASP A 670 7.53 35.93 35.61
C ASP A 670 7.98 36.13 37.07
N ASP A 671 8.87 35.26 37.52
CA ASP A 671 9.31 35.10 38.91
C ASP A 671 10.86 35.17 38.97
N ASP A 672 11.42 36.02 38.12
CA ASP A 672 12.84 36.40 37.98
C ASP A 672 13.01 37.85 38.48
N ASP A 673 13.80 38.05 39.54
CA ASP A 673 14.23 39.38 40.03
C ASP A 673 15.63 39.74 39.48
N TYR A 674 16.32 38.76 38.88
CA TYR A 674 17.69 38.80 38.43
C TYR A 674 17.93 39.56 37.11
N SER A 675 17.68 40.86 37.15
CA SER A 675 17.77 41.83 36.05
C SER A 675 19.07 41.91 35.19
N ARG A 676 20.04 40.99 35.28
CA ARG A 676 21.36 41.06 34.61
C ARG A 676 21.95 39.71 34.14
N PRO A 677 21.76 39.33 32.87
CA PRO A 677 20.79 39.86 31.91
C PRO A 677 19.45 39.15 32.03
N ASP A 678 18.38 39.93 32.09
CA ASP A 678 16.99 39.48 31.90
C ASP A 678 16.87 38.47 30.73
N HIS A 679 16.13 37.40 30.96
CA HIS A 679 15.92 36.29 30.04
C HIS A 679 14.44 36.03 29.71
N LEU A 680 13.48 36.72 30.35
CA LEU A 680 12.05 36.62 30.05
C LEU A 680 11.74 36.87 28.56
N PRO A 681 12.31 37.88 27.86
CA PRO A 681 12.03 38.11 26.45
C PRO A 681 12.31 36.92 25.53
N ARG A 682 13.20 35.99 25.92
CA ARG A 682 13.46 34.77 25.14
C ARG A 682 12.34 33.75 25.27
N ILE A 683 11.67 33.71 26.42
CA ILE A 683 10.50 32.88 26.67
C ILE A 683 9.29 33.48 25.93
N GLU A 684 9.12 34.80 26.01
CA GLU A 684 8.11 35.55 25.24
C GLU A 684 8.27 35.33 23.72
N GLU A 685 9.45 35.61 23.16
CA GLU A 685 9.78 35.36 21.74
C GLU A 685 9.51 33.89 21.33
N THR A 686 9.78 32.92 22.21
CA THR A 686 9.54 31.49 21.92
C THR A 686 8.04 31.14 21.92
N ILE A 687 7.25 31.70 22.85
CA ILE A 687 5.80 31.50 22.92
C ILE A 687 5.10 32.16 21.73
N GLU A 688 5.52 33.37 21.35
CA GLU A 688 5.02 34.08 20.17
C GLU A 688 5.42 33.40 18.86
N ALA A 689 6.67 32.91 18.73
CA ALA A 689 7.11 32.15 17.56
C ALA A 689 6.41 30.79 17.43
N ALA A 690 6.05 30.15 18.54
CA ALA A 690 5.14 29.00 18.57
C ALA A 690 3.67 29.38 18.27
N GLY A 691 3.37 30.67 18.12
CA GLY A 691 2.08 31.21 17.70
C GLY A 691 1.04 31.32 18.81
N TYR A 692 1.42 31.19 20.08
CA TYR A 692 0.51 31.32 21.22
C TYR A 692 0.41 32.77 21.70
N THR A 693 -0.65 33.07 22.45
CA THR A 693 -0.82 34.35 23.16
C THR A 693 -0.82 34.08 24.66
N TYR A 694 0.01 34.82 25.39
CA TYR A 694 0.10 34.76 26.84
C TYR A 694 -0.48 36.02 27.48
N THR A 695 -0.77 35.95 28.77
CA THR A 695 -0.86 37.12 29.66
C THR A 695 0.31 37.04 30.62
N LEU A 696 1.07 38.13 30.74
CA LEU A 696 2.20 38.23 31.66
C LEU A 696 1.73 38.56 33.09
N PHE A 697 2.33 37.91 34.08
CA PHE A 697 2.17 38.20 35.50
C PHE A 697 3.56 38.30 36.15
N GLY A 698 4.02 39.52 36.44
CA GLY A 698 5.26 39.74 37.21
C GLY A 698 5.04 39.41 38.68
N ALA A 699 5.40 38.19 39.09
CA ALA A 699 5.32 37.72 40.46
C ALA A 699 6.42 38.35 41.34
N ALA A 700 7.66 38.36 40.85
CA ALA A 700 8.77 39.07 41.49
C ALA A 700 8.45 40.56 41.65
N ASP A 701 8.08 41.22 40.55
CA ASP A 701 7.78 42.66 40.46
C ASP A 701 6.56 43.08 41.32
N SER A 702 5.60 42.17 41.56
CA SER A 702 4.44 42.41 42.43
C SER A 702 4.59 41.91 43.87
N GLY A 703 5.69 41.20 44.18
CA GLY A 703 5.96 40.61 45.50
C GLY A 703 4.92 39.59 45.94
N ARG A 704 4.28 38.87 45.01
CA ARG A 704 3.27 37.84 45.30
C ARG A 704 3.16 36.78 44.20
N SER A 705 2.65 35.61 44.56
CA SER A 705 2.08 34.65 43.62
C SER A 705 0.79 35.18 42.95
N PRO A 706 0.44 34.72 41.73
CA PRO A 706 -0.94 34.77 41.27
C PRO A 706 -1.85 33.91 42.17
N THR A 707 -3.11 34.30 42.29
CA THR A 707 -4.14 33.53 43.02
C THR A 707 -4.68 32.36 42.21
N ALA A 708 -5.31 31.40 42.88
CA ALA A 708 -5.95 30.26 42.22
C ALA A 708 -7.03 30.69 41.22
N ASP A 709 -7.79 31.75 41.52
CA ASP A 709 -8.79 32.34 40.60
C ASP A 709 -8.12 33.01 39.37
N GLU A 710 -6.99 33.70 39.56
CA GLU A 710 -6.21 34.29 38.46
C GLU A 710 -5.63 33.20 37.55
N MET A 711 -5.07 32.12 38.11
CA MET A 711 -4.55 30.97 37.34
C MET A 711 -5.66 30.18 36.63
N SER A 712 -6.82 29.99 37.27
CA SER A 712 -7.96 29.23 36.73
C SER A 712 -8.66 29.91 35.53
N ALA A 713 -8.29 31.15 35.19
CA ALA A 713 -8.73 31.81 33.96
C ALA A 713 -7.99 31.30 32.70
N PHE A 714 -6.95 30.48 32.86
CA PHE A 714 -6.00 30.04 31.83
C PHE A 714 -5.89 28.51 31.73
N ASP A 715 -5.63 28.03 30.51
CA ASP A 715 -5.56 26.59 30.17
C ASP A 715 -4.20 25.94 30.54
N LEU A 716 -3.19 26.79 30.75
CA LEU A 716 -1.82 26.48 31.14
C LEU A 716 -1.21 27.67 31.90
N VAL A 717 -0.56 27.39 33.03
CA VAL A 717 0.38 28.29 33.70
C VAL A 717 1.81 27.87 33.34
N VAL A 718 2.57 28.77 32.72
CA VAL A 718 4.03 28.65 32.55
C VAL A 718 4.66 29.49 33.65
N TRP A 719 5.43 28.87 34.54
CA TRP A 719 6.08 29.53 35.67
C TRP A 719 7.57 29.60 35.42
N TYR A 720 8.09 30.81 35.25
CA TYR A 720 9.47 31.08 34.89
C TYR A 720 10.22 31.71 36.06
N THR A 721 11.22 31.02 36.60
CA THR A 721 12.08 31.47 37.71
C THR A 721 13.54 31.70 37.29
N ALA A 722 13.80 31.67 35.97
CA ALA A 722 15.08 31.93 35.32
C ALA A 722 16.29 31.23 35.98
N ASN A 723 17.09 31.99 36.72
CA ASN A 723 18.26 31.54 37.47
C ASN A 723 18.27 32.04 38.92
N ASP A 724 17.14 32.49 39.45
CA ASP A 724 17.04 32.87 40.86
C ASP A 724 16.86 31.63 41.73
N GLY A 725 17.56 31.61 42.86
CA GLY A 725 17.57 30.48 43.80
C GLY A 725 17.25 30.85 45.24
N VAL A 726 16.71 32.06 45.48
CA VAL A 726 16.29 32.51 46.82
C VAL A 726 15.08 33.45 46.71
N GLY A 727 13.97 33.13 47.38
CA GLY A 727 12.80 34.00 47.57
C GLY A 727 11.76 33.98 46.44
N GLN A 728 11.68 32.92 45.63
CA GLN A 728 10.73 32.80 44.52
C GLN A 728 9.27 32.85 45.01
N GLN A 729 8.38 33.51 44.27
CA GLN A 729 6.94 33.45 44.52
C GLN A 729 6.34 32.07 44.23
N PHE A 730 7.08 31.18 43.55
CA PHE A 730 6.81 29.75 43.46
C PHE A 730 6.62 29.12 44.85
N TRP A 731 7.45 29.50 45.82
CA TRP A 731 7.35 29.13 47.24
C TRP A 731 6.73 30.25 48.11
N ALA A 732 5.85 31.05 47.50
CA ALA A 732 5.17 32.21 48.10
C ALA A 732 6.12 33.26 48.72
N GLY A 733 7.34 33.38 48.19
CA GLY A 733 8.31 34.42 48.54
C GLY A 733 8.87 34.35 49.97
N GLN A 734 8.61 33.26 50.69
CA GLN A 734 8.98 33.03 52.10
C GLN A 734 9.34 31.54 52.34
N ASP A 735 9.76 30.83 51.31
CA ASP A 735 10.25 29.44 51.36
C ASP A 735 9.18 28.44 51.87
N THR A 736 7.90 28.72 51.59
CA THR A 736 6.75 27.94 52.08
C THR A 736 5.95 27.28 50.95
N LEU A 737 4.93 26.49 51.32
CA LEU A 737 4.03 25.89 50.33
C LEU A 737 3.00 26.92 49.85
N ASN A 738 3.15 27.36 48.60
CA ASN A 738 2.18 28.17 47.86
C ASN A 738 0.81 27.46 47.76
N GLN A 739 -0.14 27.92 48.58
CA GLN A 739 -1.49 27.34 48.66
C GLN A 739 -2.34 27.67 47.44
N GLU A 740 -2.09 28.80 46.77
CA GLU A 740 -2.80 29.21 45.56
C GLU A 740 -2.46 28.28 44.39
N LEU A 741 -1.16 27.99 44.20
CA LEU A 741 -0.69 27.05 43.18
C LEU A 741 -1.16 25.62 43.46
N LYS A 742 -1.10 25.16 44.72
CA LYS A 742 -1.69 23.88 45.12
C LYS A 742 -3.19 23.82 44.79
N SER A 743 -3.94 24.88 45.11
CA SER A 743 -5.38 24.94 44.87
C SER A 743 -5.72 24.98 43.37
N TYR A 744 -4.90 25.60 42.53
CA TYR A 744 -5.04 25.54 41.08
C TYR A 744 -4.85 24.10 40.55
N LEU A 745 -3.80 23.40 41.00
CA LEU A 745 -3.52 22.02 40.58
C LEU A 745 -4.56 21.02 41.11
N ASP A 746 -5.04 21.18 42.35
CA ASP A 746 -6.14 20.38 42.93
C ASP A 746 -7.44 20.46 42.09
N ASN A 747 -7.64 21.55 41.35
CA ASN A 747 -8.79 21.74 40.45
C ASN A 747 -8.49 21.32 38.98
N GLY A 748 -7.41 20.60 38.72
CA GLY A 748 -7.03 20.12 37.38
C GLY A 748 -6.30 21.14 36.52
N GLY A 749 -5.71 22.17 37.13
CA GLY A 749 -4.83 23.12 36.46
C GLY A 749 -3.59 22.46 35.85
N LYS A 750 -3.00 23.10 34.82
CA LYS A 750 -1.78 22.62 34.16
C LYS A 750 -0.63 23.58 34.42
N LEU A 751 0.51 23.04 34.82
CA LEU A 751 1.70 23.80 35.17
C LEU A 751 2.91 23.32 34.36
N TRP A 752 3.70 24.27 33.85
CA TRP A 752 5.04 24.04 33.33
C TRP A 752 6.00 24.96 34.08
N VAL A 753 6.87 24.39 34.94
CA VAL A 753 7.88 25.15 35.68
C VAL A 753 9.21 25.15 34.91
N ILE A 754 9.89 26.30 34.86
CA ILE A 754 11.14 26.50 34.12
C ILE A 754 12.09 27.36 34.96
N GLY A 755 13.24 26.80 35.36
CA GLY A 755 14.32 27.54 36.02
C GLY A 755 15.44 26.64 36.55
N ASN A 756 16.46 27.27 37.14
CA ASN A 756 17.49 26.63 37.97
C ASN A 756 17.15 26.83 39.47
N ASP A 757 17.78 26.07 40.38
CA ASP A 757 17.63 26.20 41.85
C ASP A 757 16.18 26.23 42.40
N VAL A 758 15.19 25.76 41.62
CA VAL A 758 13.76 25.76 42.00
C VAL A 758 13.51 24.93 43.25
N ILE A 759 14.25 23.84 43.45
CA ILE A 759 14.18 23.04 44.68
C ILE A 759 15.16 23.59 45.73
N TYR A 760 16.29 24.16 45.34
CA TYR A 760 17.25 24.77 46.28
C TYR A 760 16.64 25.92 47.07
N ASP A 761 15.83 26.80 46.47
CA ASP A 761 15.22 27.94 47.15
C ASP A 761 14.56 27.54 48.48
N ARG A 762 13.71 26.51 48.45
CA ARG A 762 12.99 26.03 49.64
C ARG A 762 13.75 25.00 50.48
N TYR A 763 14.57 24.15 49.89
CA TYR A 763 15.18 23.00 50.57
C TYR A 763 16.68 23.18 50.89
N GLY A 764 17.31 24.24 50.37
CA GLY A 764 18.62 24.78 50.76
C GLY A 764 19.85 23.94 50.38
N LYS A 765 19.68 22.70 49.91
CA LYS A 765 20.68 21.85 49.21
C LYS A 765 20.12 20.47 48.89
N ALA A 766 20.77 19.79 47.97
CA ALA A 766 20.63 18.34 47.83
C ALA A 766 21.46 17.55 48.88
N PRO A 767 21.16 16.25 49.10
CA PRO A 767 19.93 15.56 48.70
C PRO A 767 18.84 15.69 49.78
N ASP A 768 17.58 15.60 49.36
CA ASP A 768 16.42 15.49 50.25
C ASP A 768 15.39 14.48 49.70
N ASP A 769 14.60 13.87 50.57
CA ASP A 769 13.66 12.77 50.26
C ASP A 769 12.22 13.19 50.53
N PHE A 770 11.31 12.95 49.58
CA PHE A 770 9.91 13.36 49.65
C PHE A 770 8.97 12.14 49.71
N ALA A 771 7.82 12.29 50.34
CA ALA A 771 6.81 11.26 50.53
C ALA A 771 5.42 11.74 50.09
N PRO A 772 4.43 10.84 49.93
CA PRO A 772 3.05 11.26 49.69
C PRO A 772 2.56 12.28 50.74
N ALA A 773 1.85 13.31 50.28
CA ALA A 773 1.52 14.57 50.97
C ALA A 773 2.61 15.67 50.94
N ASP A 774 3.82 15.41 50.46
CA ASP A 774 4.78 16.47 50.09
C ASP A 774 4.48 17.01 48.69
N PHE A 775 4.56 18.34 48.51
CA PHE A 775 4.18 18.98 47.25
C PHE A 775 5.01 18.52 46.04
N LEU A 776 6.32 18.31 46.24
CA LEU A 776 7.21 17.82 45.18
C LEU A 776 6.87 16.39 44.75
N TYR A 777 6.42 15.55 45.70
CA TYR A 777 5.99 14.18 45.42
C TYR A 777 4.63 14.16 44.70
N ASP A 778 3.63 14.81 45.28
CA ASP A 778 2.23 14.72 44.84
C ASP A 778 1.93 15.52 43.56
N TYR A 779 2.65 16.63 43.29
CA TYR A 779 2.32 17.57 42.21
C TYR A 779 3.40 17.72 41.13
N LEU A 780 4.69 17.64 41.50
CA LEU A 780 5.79 17.71 40.51
C LEU A 780 6.36 16.32 40.15
N GLY A 781 5.89 15.25 40.80
CA GLY A 781 6.31 13.89 40.51
C GLY A 781 7.77 13.59 40.89
N VAL A 782 8.34 14.31 41.85
CA VAL A 782 9.72 14.14 42.34
C VAL A 782 9.71 13.40 43.67
N ALA A 783 10.28 12.18 43.69
CA ALA A 783 10.44 11.40 44.92
C ALA A 783 11.66 11.83 45.75
N ARG A 784 12.71 12.34 45.09
CA ARG A 784 13.98 12.69 45.73
C ARG A 784 14.70 13.81 44.99
N TYR A 785 15.17 14.80 45.72
CA TYR A 785 16.19 15.74 45.26
C TYR A 785 17.57 15.10 45.45
N VAL A 786 18.38 14.98 44.40
CA VAL A 786 19.58 14.12 44.39
C VAL A 786 20.87 14.91 44.36
N ALA A 787 20.96 15.94 43.51
CA ALA A 787 22.16 16.74 43.30
C ALA A 787 21.84 18.07 42.61
N GLN A 788 22.71 19.05 42.72
CA GLN A 788 22.76 20.24 41.88
C GLN A 788 23.96 20.16 40.93
N SER A 789 23.77 20.51 39.65
CA SER A 789 24.93 20.78 38.80
C SER A 789 25.74 21.96 39.36
N LYS A 790 27.03 22.02 39.03
CA LYS A 790 28.06 22.90 39.61
C LYS A 790 28.42 22.66 41.06
N ALA A 791 27.46 22.47 41.96
CA ALA A 791 27.72 22.30 43.39
C ALA A 791 28.23 20.87 43.70
N ASP A 792 27.49 19.84 43.27
CA ASP A 792 27.79 18.44 43.60
C ASP A 792 28.65 17.72 42.54
N ASP A 793 28.78 18.29 41.33
CA ASP A 793 29.58 17.72 40.23
C ASP A 793 31.08 18.09 40.27
N GLY A 794 31.54 18.71 41.36
CA GLY A 794 32.94 19.11 41.55
C GLY A 794 33.31 20.45 40.88
N GLY A 795 32.33 21.29 40.56
CA GLY A 795 32.56 22.61 39.96
C GLY A 795 32.54 22.64 38.44
N VAL A 796 31.96 21.61 37.79
CA VAL A 796 31.95 21.42 36.34
C VAL A 796 30.73 22.06 35.68
N GLY A 797 29.53 21.87 36.21
CA GLY A 797 28.26 22.19 35.54
C GLY A 797 27.84 21.12 34.53
N VAL A 798 26.53 20.98 34.27
CA VAL A 798 26.01 19.98 33.33
C VAL A 798 26.23 20.45 31.89
N PRO A 799 26.88 19.68 30.98
CA PRO A 799 27.30 20.19 29.67
C PRO A 799 26.17 20.25 28.63
N MET A 800 25.13 19.42 28.79
CA MET A 800 23.95 19.29 27.93
C MET A 800 22.92 18.39 28.65
N LEU A 801 21.64 18.49 28.29
CA LEU A 801 20.63 17.50 28.67
C LEU A 801 20.33 16.60 27.46
N LEU A 802 20.08 15.32 27.73
CA LEU A 802 19.66 14.32 26.73
C LEU A 802 18.17 14.01 26.95
N ARG A 803 17.42 13.89 25.86
CA ARG A 803 16.00 13.54 25.90
C ARG A 803 15.80 12.15 26.52
N TYR A 804 14.80 11.98 27.38
CA TYR A 804 14.48 10.67 27.95
C TYR A 804 13.81 9.78 26.89
N PRO A 805 14.30 8.54 26.60
CA PRO A 805 13.82 7.74 25.47
C PRO A 805 12.36 7.25 25.49
N LYS A 806 11.54 7.67 26.46
CA LYS A 806 10.13 7.25 26.61
C LYS A 806 9.13 8.42 26.64
N GLN A 807 9.54 9.60 26.20
CA GLN A 807 8.71 10.81 26.17
C GLN A 807 8.33 11.23 24.75
N ASN A 808 7.15 11.85 24.63
CA ASN A 808 6.59 12.39 23.38
C ASN A 808 6.30 13.91 23.48
N ILE A 809 6.96 14.62 24.41
CA ILE A 809 6.76 16.05 24.69
C ILE A 809 7.63 16.94 23.80
N CYS A 810 8.81 16.49 23.38
CA CYS A 810 9.63 17.22 22.42
C CYS A 810 10.41 16.31 21.47
N SER A 811 10.77 16.85 20.30
CA SER A 811 11.60 16.20 19.26
C SER A 811 13.10 16.55 19.35
N VAL A 812 13.52 17.26 20.41
CA VAL A 812 14.90 17.74 20.56
C VAL A 812 15.71 16.75 21.40
N ASP A 813 16.46 15.86 20.75
CA ASP A 813 17.22 14.78 21.41
C ASP A 813 18.35 15.26 22.35
N THR A 814 18.84 16.50 22.17
CA THR A 814 19.90 17.06 23.02
C THR A 814 19.76 18.58 23.17
N LEU A 815 19.47 19.03 24.38
CA LEU A 815 19.51 20.46 24.74
C LEU A 815 20.96 20.86 25.03
N LYS A 816 21.48 21.83 24.25
CA LYS A 816 22.84 22.38 24.38
C LYS A 816 22.76 23.85 24.75
N TRP A 817 23.67 24.30 25.60
CA TRP A 817 23.67 25.67 26.09
C TRP A 817 24.22 26.66 25.07
N TYR A 818 23.69 27.88 25.09
CA TYR A 818 24.11 28.97 24.21
C TYR A 818 25.57 29.43 24.45
N PHE A 819 26.09 29.22 25.66
CA PHE A 819 27.45 29.58 26.05
C PHE A 819 28.46 28.44 25.82
N SER A 820 29.64 28.79 25.31
CA SER A 820 30.64 27.82 24.81
C SER A 820 31.58 27.22 25.86
N SER A 821 31.39 27.54 27.15
CA SER A 821 32.23 26.98 28.23
C SER A 821 31.51 27.00 29.58
N GLY A 822 31.79 25.99 30.42
CA GLY A 822 31.47 26.01 31.84
C GLY A 822 30.21 25.26 32.30
N GLY A 823 29.39 24.70 31.40
CA GLY A 823 28.17 23.95 31.74
C GLY A 823 27.04 24.82 32.32
N LEU A 824 25.81 24.32 32.33
CA LEU A 824 24.72 24.94 33.10
C LEU A 824 24.93 24.64 34.58
N TRP A 825 24.81 25.67 35.42
CA TRP A 825 25.00 25.58 36.87
C TRP A 825 23.63 25.49 37.54
N TYR A 826 23.58 24.79 38.67
CA TYR A 826 22.42 24.73 39.55
C TYR A 826 21.14 24.16 38.91
N ALA A 827 21.31 23.24 37.94
CA ALA A 827 20.22 22.41 37.45
C ALA A 827 19.90 21.31 38.46
N ASP A 828 18.63 21.17 38.84
CA ASP A 828 18.16 20.27 39.89
C ASP A 828 18.05 18.81 39.40
N GLY A 829 19.01 17.98 39.79
CA GLY A 829 19.01 16.54 39.55
C GLY A 829 18.06 15.80 40.48
N CYS A 830 17.04 15.14 39.92
CA CYS A 830 15.93 14.54 40.67
C CYS A 830 15.73 13.04 40.36
N THR A 831 15.09 12.32 41.29
CA THR A 831 14.50 10.99 41.05
C THR A 831 12.98 11.14 40.93
N PRO A 832 12.34 10.62 39.86
CA PRO A 832 10.87 10.66 39.73
C PRO A 832 10.17 9.72 40.71
N VAL A 833 8.90 9.99 41.01
CA VAL A 833 7.99 9.04 41.66
C VAL A 833 7.64 7.87 40.73
N GLU A 834 7.19 6.76 41.30
CA GLU A 834 6.71 5.62 40.51
C GLU A 834 5.52 6.04 39.62
N GLY A 835 5.67 5.85 38.30
CA GLY A 835 4.69 6.27 37.30
C GLY A 835 4.97 7.63 36.64
N ALA A 836 5.82 8.48 37.23
CA ALA A 836 6.27 9.71 36.57
C ALA A 836 7.35 9.40 35.51
N VAL A 837 7.28 10.09 34.37
CA VAL A 837 8.15 9.87 33.21
C VAL A 837 9.03 11.11 32.99
N PRO A 838 10.36 11.01 33.10
CA PRO A 838 11.27 12.10 32.74
C PRO A 838 11.14 12.53 31.27
N VAL A 839 11.63 13.74 30.97
CA VAL A 839 11.52 14.42 29.67
C VAL A 839 12.92 14.57 29.06
#